data_AF-A0A0S8J5G2-F1
#
_entry.id   AF-A0A0S8J5G2-F1
#
_cell.length_a   1.000
_cell.length_b   1.000
_cell.length_c   1.000
_cell.angle_alpha   90.00
_cell.angle_beta   90.00
_cell.angle_gamma   90.00
#
_symmetry.space_group_name_H-M   'P 1'
#
loop_
_entity.id
_entity.type
_entity.pdbx_description
1 polymer ?
#
loop_
_entity_poly.entity_id
_entity_poly.type
_entity_poly.pdbx_seq_one_letter_code
_entity_poly.pdbx_strand_id
1 'polypeptide(L)'
;MARKVLVLSLVFLMIFSVSLWATKHAPLPNPPLADGSGYVLDYLITAPPPGAFRGTIESPYDHVIGYVYYDYQHNSTIPPMICNDYQATSGENGIHSTYMTTVLPEMTSNRFMYEAYKAPGGAWTTAASYTHGGKRAGYGHFAIFSDSREVAIFHYVNPGPDPAERRATLMVERTAPGFDDKKEFDIPDSCEGVDPEEFWQEGGMWPHGNVDGSNRIHVLIKTGTGSGTGGLGYIRCTPNGDYSLLTCAAPGITPRVLDGGWIDPDSDFIAEVDISEPTAYIVATDPGSNKVALVWQKWTETWPVPDDTSYQRTAGEIWYVESTNGGDDWVAGSSFDDFIDRDPYDSDNNCTKWRQGRDLYRAEMELAACYDVSGNLHVFFSGFKWDEPEDDYDVDDVKLFHWSKATEKICGSDTIRVQPIAGANWESEPGVFNLTLTKISGGVGIIPSLNQDYVYCLWTQFDSGLVSAAGYGVGELYVSVSTTHGATWDAPRNITNTPDNGCVADECDSDHWASLATRVDSFLHIAYVNDRDAGGIPMDEGTWTNSPYLYYKYPVWTITPLPRIDWMPAGFEMPNAIAVPNNGTVEDKEIVISGIGTTTLNVTGITGPAWITNITPSSFSILEGGCPNRVTFDINASAYSEEMLVGNINVVSDDGVGNNNINIPIHVVVSDVYVEPAFAAFYNNSFYLTESNVSNIGHQIDSASMTFDPAIMPDPDFGPVFDGSVIIGSDALAGSTHVARYLFNERYMLAETEMKAVNAGGVKTKIAKARCNPLDPLPPFHWKWWWLTVEYYDKIFYSGTINSMERFIKKWHVKIYKNPKPPWWDVSDVSTTNPAALAGIAVDIDCPSDTGNALNTPGFDESLNLLYQQGFGAGSEPNLFAGVAWHDPDDVDPINALITANDIYIYPNEGYDTDSLWSLMTNYSGFAVVDTSISRIADYNQVITGKQIAADLAVTDTIEMQFLIVASATGLDNLKNYVRAFKCGNANRDAAGAINLSDVIDMANDYFGTGAETFRFLADVNGDCALNLTDVINLAKYYFGKPIVIHCDCQEKWED
;
A
#
# COMPACT_ATOMS: atom_id res chain seq x y z
N MET A 1 -1.65 -65.41 16.70
CA MET A 1 -0.88 -64.21 16.33
C MET A 1 -0.15 -64.42 15.01
N ALA A 2 -0.91 -64.47 13.92
CA ALA A 2 -0.43 -64.50 12.54
C ALA A 2 -1.67 -64.21 11.68
N ARG A 3 -1.90 -62.93 11.36
CA ARG A 3 -2.84 -62.43 10.31
C ARG A 3 -3.04 -60.91 10.29
N LYS A 4 -2.34 -60.11 11.11
CA LYS A 4 -2.42 -58.63 11.08
C LYS A 4 -1.17 -57.90 10.58
N VAL A 5 -0.24 -58.58 9.92
CA VAL A 5 0.99 -57.97 9.33
C VAL A 5 0.96 -57.93 7.79
N LEU A 6 -0.01 -58.58 7.13
CA LEU A 6 0.01 -58.69 5.66
C LEU A 6 -0.73 -57.54 4.92
N VAL A 7 -1.51 -56.71 5.62
CA VAL A 7 -2.31 -55.65 4.98
C VAL A 7 -1.57 -54.31 4.96
N LEU A 8 -0.63 -54.05 5.88
CA LEU A 8 0.21 -52.83 5.82
C LEU A 8 1.38 -52.94 4.83
N SER A 9 1.85 -54.15 4.50
CA SER A 9 2.97 -54.32 3.54
C SER A 9 2.56 -54.27 2.06
N LEU A 10 1.26 -54.26 1.75
CA LEU A 10 0.77 -54.22 0.36
C LEU A 10 0.40 -52.82 -0.15
N VAL A 11 0.26 -51.83 0.75
CA VAL A 11 0.06 -50.42 0.37
C VAL A 11 1.41 -49.72 0.14
N PHE A 12 2.46 -50.14 0.86
CA PHE A 12 3.81 -49.58 0.69
C PHE A 12 4.55 -50.04 -0.58
N LEU A 13 4.04 -51.06 -1.29
CA LEU A 13 4.67 -51.60 -2.51
C LEU A 13 4.00 -51.13 -3.81
N MET A 14 2.97 -50.28 -3.75
CA MET A 14 2.27 -49.77 -4.94
C MET A 14 2.68 -48.33 -5.35
N ILE A 15 3.55 -47.67 -4.59
CA ILE A 15 4.02 -46.30 -4.90
C ILE A 15 5.38 -46.29 -5.62
N PHE A 16 6.08 -47.42 -5.71
CA PHE A 16 7.32 -47.51 -6.51
C PHE A 16 7.20 -48.61 -7.56
N SER A 17 7.33 -48.21 -8.83
CA SER A 17 7.69 -48.99 -10.03
C SER A 17 6.58 -49.29 -11.05
N VAL A 18 6.38 -48.38 -12.01
CA VAL A 18 6.34 -48.65 -13.48
C VAL A 18 6.61 -47.29 -14.17
N SER A 19 7.74 -47.02 -14.83
CA SER A 19 7.95 -47.49 -16.21
C SER A 19 9.37 -47.18 -16.69
N LEU A 20 10.13 -48.24 -16.94
CA LEU A 20 11.21 -48.24 -17.92
C LEU A 20 10.75 -49.10 -19.10
N TRP A 21 11.01 -48.57 -20.31
CA TRP A 21 11.02 -49.21 -21.64
C TRP A 21 9.71 -49.36 -22.43
N ALA A 22 9.63 -48.61 -23.54
CA ALA A 22 9.30 -49.18 -24.86
C ALA A 22 9.81 -48.30 -26.04
N THR A 23 10.83 -48.85 -26.70
CA THR A 23 11.26 -48.75 -28.11
C THR A 23 10.42 -47.96 -29.16
N LYS A 24 11.12 -47.01 -29.81
CA LYS A 24 11.39 -46.86 -31.27
C LYS A 24 10.27 -47.23 -32.28
N HIS A 25 9.66 -46.21 -32.89
CA HIS A 25 9.14 -46.26 -34.26
C HIS A 25 9.54 -45.01 -35.07
N ALA A 26 9.97 -45.25 -36.31
CA ALA A 26 10.41 -44.28 -37.30
C ALA A 26 9.21 -43.64 -38.05
N PRO A 27 9.41 -42.57 -38.85
CA PRO A 27 8.46 -41.47 -39.06
C PRO A 27 7.54 -41.67 -40.27
N LEU A 28 6.33 -41.08 -40.23
CA LEU A 28 5.41 -40.90 -41.37
C LEU A 28 4.44 -39.71 -41.08
N PRO A 29 3.87 -39.04 -42.10
CA PRO A 29 4.33 -37.77 -42.64
C PRO A 29 3.36 -36.60 -42.34
N ASN A 30 3.85 -35.37 -42.49
CA ASN A 30 3.05 -34.13 -42.39
C ASN A 30 1.74 -34.19 -43.20
N PRO A 31 0.58 -33.86 -42.60
CA PRO A 31 -0.49 -33.20 -43.31
C PRO A 31 -0.23 -31.68 -43.34
N PRO A 32 -0.64 -30.98 -44.41
CA PRO A 32 -0.39 -29.55 -44.58
C PRO A 32 -1.31 -28.77 -43.64
N LEU A 33 -0.72 -27.92 -42.78
CA LEU A 33 -1.50 -26.84 -42.20
C LEU A 33 -1.69 -25.78 -43.29
N ALA A 34 -2.96 -25.57 -43.61
CA ALA A 34 -3.44 -24.53 -44.50
C ALA A 34 -3.15 -23.14 -43.90
N ASP A 35 -3.02 -22.21 -44.83
CA ASP A 35 -2.84 -20.79 -44.65
C ASP A 35 -3.97 -20.13 -43.86
N GLY A 36 -3.59 -19.15 -43.04
CA GLY A 36 -4.50 -18.38 -42.20
C GLY A 36 -3.76 -17.24 -41.55
N SER A 37 -3.19 -16.37 -42.37
CA SER A 37 -2.56 -15.09 -42.06
C SER A 37 -3.33 -14.23 -41.05
N GLY A 38 -2.61 -13.66 -40.08
CA GLY A 38 -3.04 -12.47 -39.34
C GLY A 38 -2.33 -12.27 -38.00
N TYR A 39 -1.28 -11.45 -37.99
CA TYR A 39 -0.63 -10.79 -36.83
C TYR A 39 0.21 -11.64 -35.87
N VAL A 40 1.44 -11.98 -36.27
CA VAL A 40 2.64 -11.89 -35.42
C VAL A 40 3.85 -11.70 -36.33
N LEU A 41 4.41 -10.47 -36.41
CA LEU A 41 5.80 -10.16 -36.78
C LEU A 41 5.96 -8.64 -36.97
N ASP A 42 6.67 -7.99 -36.04
CA ASP A 42 7.91 -7.25 -36.33
C ASP A 42 8.35 -6.42 -35.10
N TYR A 43 8.99 -7.06 -34.10
CA TYR A 43 9.92 -6.42 -33.17
C TYR A 43 10.96 -7.44 -32.69
N LEU A 44 11.77 -7.92 -33.64
CA LEU A 44 13.13 -8.34 -33.31
C LEU A 44 14.04 -7.27 -33.90
N ILE A 45 14.52 -6.37 -33.05
CA ILE A 45 15.73 -5.62 -33.33
C ILE A 45 16.79 -6.70 -33.57
N THR A 46 17.21 -6.88 -34.82
CA THR A 46 18.41 -7.66 -35.11
C THR A 46 19.54 -7.00 -34.35
N ALA A 47 19.98 -7.65 -33.26
CA ALA A 47 21.27 -7.36 -32.66
C ALA A 47 22.30 -7.24 -33.80
N PRO A 48 23.22 -6.25 -33.76
CA PRO A 48 24.32 -6.28 -34.70
C PRO A 48 24.97 -7.66 -34.61
N PRO A 49 25.31 -8.30 -35.74
CA PRO A 49 25.89 -9.64 -35.71
C PRO A 49 27.09 -9.62 -34.75
N PRO A 50 27.18 -10.58 -33.79
CA PRO A 50 28.31 -10.65 -32.88
C PRO A 50 29.59 -10.81 -33.71
N GLY A 51 30.32 -9.69 -33.89
CA GLY A 51 31.40 -9.66 -34.87
C GLY A 51 31.98 -8.29 -35.25
N ALA A 52 31.38 -7.16 -34.89
CA ALA A 52 31.89 -5.85 -35.34
C ALA A 52 32.78 -5.09 -34.33
N PHE A 53 32.87 -5.50 -33.06
CA PHE A 53 33.83 -4.95 -32.09
C PHE A 53 34.67 -6.07 -31.46
N ARG A 54 35.67 -6.56 -32.20
CA ARG A 54 36.79 -7.30 -31.57
C ARG A 54 37.82 -6.31 -31.03
N GLY A 55 37.47 -5.68 -29.91
CA GLY A 55 38.42 -5.31 -28.88
C GLY A 55 37.94 -5.99 -27.60
N THR A 56 38.70 -6.98 -27.10
CA THR A 56 38.65 -7.55 -25.73
C THR A 56 37.37 -7.27 -24.91
N ILE A 57 36.22 -7.77 -25.37
CA ILE A 57 35.03 -7.89 -24.52
C ILE A 57 35.26 -9.18 -23.72
N GLU A 58 35.33 -9.05 -22.41
CA GLU A 58 35.28 -10.20 -21.49
C GLU A 58 33.80 -10.59 -21.41
N SER A 59 33.42 -11.75 -21.96
CA SER A 59 32.03 -12.25 -21.97
C SER A 59 31.50 -12.37 -20.54
N PRO A 60 30.17 -12.27 -20.28
CA PRO A 60 29.59 -12.48 -18.95
C PRO A 60 30.15 -13.73 -18.24
N TYR A 61 30.47 -14.79 -18.98
CA TYR A 61 30.95 -16.07 -18.44
C TYR A 61 32.47 -16.28 -18.42
N ASP A 62 33.26 -15.34 -18.93
CA ASP A 62 34.70 -15.58 -19.12
C ASP A 62 35.50 -15.40 -17.82
N HIS A 63 34.93 -14.72 -16.81
CA HIS A 63 35.65 -14.35 -15.58
C HIS A 63 34.87 -14.72 -14.32
N VAL A 64 34.93 -16.02 -13.99
CA VAL A 64 34.56 -16.51 -12.66
C VAL A 64 35.60 -16.03 -11.65
N ILE A 65 35.18 -15.18 -10.72
CA ILE A 65 36.01 -14.68 -9.63
C ILE A 65 35.79 -15.48 -8.33
N GLY A 66 34.65 -16.15 -8.22
CA GLY A 66 34.28 -16.96 -7.06
C GLY A 66 33.13 -17.92 -7.32
N TYR A 67 32.74 -18.64 -6.27
CA TYR A 67 31.52 -19.46 -6.26
C TYR A 67 30.76 -19.24 -4.95
N VAL A 68 29.44 -19.25 -5.04
CA VAL A 68 28.53 -19.03 -3.93
C VAL A 68 27.48 -20.13 -3.88
N TYR A 69 27.31 -20.73 -2.70
CA TYR A 69 26.12 -21.52 -2.39
C TYR A 69 24.99 -20.64 -1.83
N TYR A 70 25.30 -19.42 -1.41
CA TYR A 70 24.37 -18.45 -0.85
C TYR A 70 24.30 -17.29 -1.83
N ASP A 71 23.27 -17.32 -2.67
CA ASP A 71 23.04 -16.41 -3.78
C ASP A 71 22.70 -14.97 -3.30
N TYR A 72 21.92 -14.82 -2.22
CA TYR A 72 21.58 -13.55 -1.59
C TYR A 72 22.82 -12.79 -1.12
N GLN A 73 23.18 -11.74 -1.84
CA GLN A 73 24.27 -10.86 -1.41
C GLN A 73 23.79 -9.72 -0.49
N HIS A 74 22.49 -9.41 -0.50
CA HIS A 74 21.81 -8.50 0.44
C HIS A 74 20.30 -8.80 0.48
N ASN A 75 19.60 -8.41 1.55
CA ASN A 75 18.14 -8.56 1.69
C ASN A 75 17.33 -7.42 1.05
N SER A 76 18.00 -6.40 0.52
CA SER A 76 17.41 -5.11 0.12
C SER A 76 18.41 -4.41 -0.84
N THR A 77 18.57 -3.08 -0.76
CA THR A 77 19.64 -2.29 -1.39
C THR A 77 20.94 -3.07 -1.55
N ILE A 78 21.38 -3.23 -2.80
CA ILE A 78 22.68 -3.81 -3.12
C ILE A 78 23.73 -2.69 -3.04
N PRO A 79 24.61 -2.69 -2.02
CA PRO A 79 25.68 -1.71 -1.95
C PRO A 79 26.73 -1.98 -3.05
N PRO A 80 27.71 -1.07 -3.25
CA PRO A 80 28.83 -1.34 -4.14
C PRO A 80 29.62 -2.57 -3.67
N MET A 81 29.52 -3.68 -4.40
CA MET A 81 30.31 -4.89 -4.17
C MET A 81 31.54 -4.96 -5.08
N ILE A 82 31.69 -3.99 -5.99
CA ILE A 82 32.80 -3.87 -6.92
C ILE A 82 33.28 -2.42 -6.99
N CYS A 83 34.59 -2.20 -7.03
CA CYS A 83 35.22 -0.88 -7.09
C CYS A 83 36.31 -0.82 -8.17
N ASN A 84 36.47 0.36 -8.77
CA ASN A 84 37.43 0.65 -9.84
C ASN A 84 38.50 1.65 -9.35
N ASP A 85 39.77 1.22 -9.28
CA ASP A 85 40.90 1.97 -8.69
C ASP A 85 41.16 3.33 -9.35
N TYR A 86 41.44 4.37 -8.55
CA TYR A 86 41.76 5.72 -9.03
C TYR A 86 43.01 5.81 -9.91
N GLN A 87 43.96 4.88 -9.76
CA GLN A 87 45.27 4.94 -10.41
C GLN A 87 45.45 3.90 -11.51
N ALA A 88 45.42 4.33 -12.78
CA ALA A 88 45.85 3.51 -13.91
C ALA A 88 47.39 3.47 -13.97
N THR A 89 48.02 2.32 -13.73
CA THR A 89 49.48 2.16 -13.91
C THR A 89 49.86 1.59 -15.28
N SER A 90 48.90 1.05 -16.03
CA SER A 90 49.13 0.37 -17.33
C SER A 90 48.07 0.66 -18.40
N GLY A 91 47.22 1.67 -18.20
CA GLY A 91 46.06 1.95 -19.06
C GLY A 91 44.82 1.13 -18.71
N GLU A 92 44.92 0.23 -17.75
CA GLU A 92 43.82 -0.38 -17.02
C GLU A 92 43.93 -0.02 -15.53
N ASN A 93 42.81 0.02 -14.84
CA ASN A 93 42.75 0.19 -13.39
C ASN A 93 42.73 -1.19 -12.71
N GLY A 94 43.03 -1.22 -11.42
CA GLY A 94 42.74 -2.38 -10.60
C GLY A 94 41.25 -2.45 -10.26
N ILE A 95 40.75 -3.66 -10.06
CA ILE A 95 39.34 -3.93 -9.74
C ILE A 95 39.28 -4.74 -8.45
N HIS A 96 38.51 -4.26 -7.48
CA HIS A 96 38.21 -4.97 -6.23
C HIS A 96 36.78 -5.49 -6.27
N SER A 97 36.52 -6.69 -5.76
CA SER A 97 35.17 -7.23 -5.66
C SER A 97 34.99 -8.13 -4.44
N THR A 98 33.87 -7.98 -3.72
CA THR A 98 33.52 -8.77 -2.53
C THR A 98 32.25 -9.55 -2.76
N TYR A 99 32.15 -10.72 -2.14
CA TYR A 99 30.96 -11.54 -2.15
C TYR A 99 30.90 -12.43 -0.92
N MET A 100 29.70 -12.88 -0.58
CA MET A 100 29.43 -13.81 0.49
C MET A 100 29.25 -15.21 -0.06
N THR A 101 29.78 -16.22 0.63
CA THR A 101 29.57 -17.63 0.29
C THR A 101 29.50 -18.49 1.55
N THR A 102 28.82 -19.63 1.48
CA THR A 102 28.85 -20.67 2.51
C THR A 102 29.80 -21.80 2.12
N VAL A 103 30.28 -22.55 3.12
CA VAL A 103 31.18 -23.70 2.87
C VAL A 103 30.44 -24.93 2.33
N LEU A 104 29.13 -25.00 2.57
CA LEU A 104 28.26 -26.13 2.24
C LEU A 104 26.91 -25.62 1.72
N PRO A 105 26.19 -26.42 0.90
CA PRO A 105 24.87 -26.11 0.35
C PRO A 105 23.76 -26.24 1.40
N GLU A 106 23.87 -25.51 2.50
CA GLU A 106 22.87 -25.50 3.58
C GLU A 106 22.91 -24.18 4.36
N MET A 107 21.73 -23.66 4.71
CA MET A 107 21.58 -22.36 5.37
C MET A 107 22.30 -22.26 6.72
N THR A 108 22.43 -23.40 7.41
CA THR A 108 23.11 -23.52 8.71
C THR A 108 24.63 -23.48 8.60
N SER A 109 25.18 -23.60 7.39
CA SER A 109 26.61 -23.50 7.16
C SER A 109 27.13 -22.11 7.52
N ASN A 110 28.40 -22.03 7.94
CA ASN A 110 29.04 -20.75 8.17
C ASN A 110 29.20 -20.04 6.83
N ARG A 111 28.79 -18.77 6.81
CA ARG A 111 28.94 -17.87 5.66
C ARG A 111 30.11 -16.93 5.90
N PHE A 112 30.86 -16.63 4.85
CA PHE A 112 32.11 -15.89 4.93
C PHE A 112 32.15 -14.83 3.84
N MET A 113 32.83 -13.73 4.15
CA MET A 113 33.13 -12.70 3.17
C MET A 113 34.42 -13.03 2.45
N TYR A 114 34.35 -13.01 1.12
CA TYR A 114 35.46 -13.22 0.21
C TYR A 114 35.74 -11.95 -0.56
N GLU A 115 36.99 -11.80 -0.96
CA GLU A 115 37.44 -10.72 -1.81
C GLU A 115 38.28 -11.26 -2.94
N ALA A 116 38.09 -10.66 -4.10
CA ALA A 116 38.91 -10.82 -5.28
C ALA A 116 39.47 -9.45 -5.70
N TYR A 117 40.73 -9.42 -6.13
CA TYR A 117 41.30 -8.22 -6.76
C TYR A 117 42.06 -8.59 -8.03
N LYS A 118 41.85 -7.77 -9.06
CA LYS A 118 42.52 -7.83 -10.35
C LYS A 118 43.46 -6.63 -10.42
N ALA A 119 44.76 -6.88 -10.32
CA ALA A 119 45.75 -5.82 -10.53
C ALA A 119 45.65 -5.26 -11.97
N PRO A 120 46.05 -4.00 -12.23
CA PRO A 120 46.11 -3.42 -13.57
C PRO A 120 46.81 -4.30 -14.62
N GLY A 121 46.06 -4.80 -15.62
CA GLY A 121 46.59 -5.72 -16.65
C GLY A 121 46.98 -7.11 -16.13
N GLY A 122 46.62 -7.44 -14.89
CA GLY A 122 46.86 -8.72 -14.23
C GLY A 122 45.69 -9.70 -14.37
N ALA A 123 45.91 -10.93 -13.89
CA ALA A 123 44.83 -11.88 -13.64
C ALA A 123 44.17 -11.58 -12.28
N TRP A 124 42.95 -12.06 -12.09
CA TRP A 124 42.35 -12.14 -10.77
C TRP A 124 43.26 -12.95 -9.85
N THR A 125 43.55 -12.41 -8.67
CA THR A 125 44.09 -13.22 -7.58
C THR A 125 43.01 -14.21 -7.12
N THR A 126 43.43 -15.33 -6.54
CA THR A 126 42.48 -16.27 -5.94
C THR A 126 41.72 -15.59 -4.83
N ALA A 127 40.39 -15.63 -4.89
CA ALA A 127 39.56 -15.05 -3.86
C ALA A 127 39.91 -15.66 -2.48
N ALA A 128 40.07 -14.80 -1.48
CA ALA A 128 40.44 -15.21 -0.14
C ALA A 128 39.36 -14.78 0.86
N SER A 129 39.01 -15.68 1.77
CA SER A 129 38.20 -15.34 2.94
C SER A 129 39.01 -14.45 3.87
N TYR A 130 38.46 -13.31 4.28
CA TYR A 130 39.14 -12.40 5.23
C TYR A 130 38.49 -12.35 6.62
N THR A 131 37.31 -12.95 6.80
CA THR A 131 36.66 -13.08 8.12
C THR A 131 37.45 -14.03 9.02
N HIS A 132 37.86 -13.55 10.20
CA HIS A 132 38.77 -14.26 11.08
C HIS A 132 38.04 -15.34 11.92
N GLY A 133 38.69 -16.47 12.16
CA GLY A 133 38.27 -17.41 13.21
C GLY A 133 37.04 -18.27 12.91
N GLY A 134 36.62 -18.39 11.65
CA GLY A 134 35.50 -19.27 11.28
C GLY A 134 34.12 -18.72 11.66
N LYS A 135 34.03 -17.43 12.02
CA LYS A 135 32.78 -16.74 12.37
C LYS A 135 31.95 -16.49 11.12
N ARG A 136 30.63 -16.63 11.27
CA ARG A 136 29.67 -16.37 10.19
C ARG A 136 29.55 -14.85 9.98
N ALA A 137 29.66 -14.38 8.74
CA ALA A 137 29.69 -12.97 8.35
C ALA A 137 29.14 -12.78 6.94
N GLY A 138 28.48 -11.66 6.67
CA GLY A 138 27.72 -11.47 5.44
C GLY A 138 27.40 -10.03 5.09
N TYR A 139 26.65 -9.87 3.99
CA TYR A 139 26.16 -8.59 3.48
C TYR A 139 27.25 -7.53 3.40
N GLY A 140 28.36 -7.91 2.77
CA GLY A 140 29.52 -7.04 2.68
C GLY A 140 29.46 -6.12 1.47
N HIS A 141 30.20 -5.03 1.56
CA HIS A 141 30.39 -4.08 0.49
C HIS A 141 31.79 -3.47 0.51
N PHE A 142 32.13 -2.77 -0.57
CA PHE A 142 33.40 -2.10 -0.75
C PHE A 142 33.27 -0.60 -0.89
N ALA A 143 34.31 0.07 -0.42
CA ALA A 143 34.69 1.42 -0.79
C ALA A 143 36.21 1.47 -0.93
N ILE A 144 36.74 2.52 -1.55
CA ILE A 144 38.18 2.70 -1.74
C ILE A 144 38.61 4.11 -1.34
N PHE A 145 39.77 4.21 -0.69
CA PHE A 145 40.42 5.49 -0.47
C PHE A 145 40.91 6.10 -1.79
N SER A 146 41.20 7.40 -1.77
CA SER A 146 41.77 8.14 -2.92
C SER A 146 43.07 7.55 -3.48
N ASP A 147 43.79 6.73 -2.70
CA ASP A 147 44.97 5.98 -3.16
C ASP A 147 44.69 4.50 -3.50
N SER A 148 43.41 4.16 -3.68
CA SER A 148 42.90 2.87 -4.14
C SER A 148 43.04 1.72 -3.15
N ARG A 149 43.40 1.99 -1.89
CA ARG A 149 43.31 1.00 -0.82
C ARG A 149 41.85 0.74 -0.46
N GLU A 150 41.54 -0.50 -0.17
CA GLU A 150 40.17 -0.92 0.09
C GLU A 150 39.72 -0.67 1.54
N VAL A 151 38.40 -0.53 1.66
CA VAL A 151 37.64 -0.59 2.89
C VAL A 151 36.50 -1.57 2.65
N ALA A 152 36.59 -2.76 3.24
CA ALA A 152 35.47 -3.68 3.29
C ALA A 152 34.62 -3.39 4.51
N ILE A 153 33.31 -3.45 4.37
CA ILE A 153 32.37 -3.20 5.46
C ILE A 153 31.33 -4.31 5.40
N PHE A 154 31.05 -4.94 6.53
CA PHE A 154 30.19 -6.12 6.61
C PHE A 154 29.74 -6.33 8.06
N HIS A 155 28.85 -7.30 8.29
CA HIS A 155 28.50 -7.70 9.66
C HIS A 155 28.97 -9.11 10.02
N TYR A 156 29.22 -9.35 11.30
CA TYR A 156 29.28 -10.70 11.85
C TYR A 156 27.89 -11.12 12.35
N VAL A 157 27.55 -12.39 12.18
CA VAL A 157 26.29 -13.00 12.64
C VAL A 157 26.62 -14.39 13.17
N ASN A 158 26.63 -14.62 14.48
CA ASN A 158 26.92 -15.97 15.01
C ASN A 158 25.65 -16.70 15.48
N PRO A 159 25.45 -17.99 15.13
CA PRO A 159 24.35 -18.84 15.64
C PRO A 159 24.64 -19.43 17.04
N GLY A 160 25.51 -18.81 17.84
CA GLY A 160 25.84 -19.25 19.20
C GLY A 160 24.89 -18.67 20.26
N PRO A 161 24.86 -19.22 21.49
CA PRO A 161 24.02 -18.73 22.59
C PRO A 161 24.46 -17.39 23.18
N ASP A 162 25.49 -16.75 22.62
CA ASP A 162 26.00 -15.46 23.05
C ASP A 162 25.63 -14.41 21.99
N PRO A 163 24.59 -13.60 22.24
CA PRO A 163 24.11 -12.61 21.29
C PRO A 163 25.10 -11.45 21.05
N ALA A 164 26.08 -11.27 21.94
CA ALA A 164 27.10 -10.22 21.90
C ALA A 164 28.10 -10.28 20.72
N GLU A 165 27.87 -11.13 19.72
CA GLU A 165 28.75 -11.26 18.55
C GLU A 165 28.15 -10.76 17.22
N ARG A 166 26.92 -10.22 17.22
CA ARG A 166 26.40 -9.45 16.09
C ARG A 166 26.98 -8.05 16.12
N ARG A 167 27.67 -7.64 15.05
CA ARG A 167 28.36 -6.34 14.99
C ARG A 167 28.66 -5.91 13.57
N ALA A 168 28.65 -4.61 13.33
CA ALA A 168 29.20 -3.99 12.13
C ALA A 168 30.73 -3.96 12.18
N THR A 169 31.39 -4.19 11.06
CA THR A 169 32.86 -4.33 11.01
C THR A 169 33.42 -3.61 9.79
N LEU A 170 34.54 -2.91 9.99
CA LEU A 170 35.40 -2.40 8.92
C LEU A 170 36.64 -3.28 8.81
N MET A 171 37.04 -3.58 7.59
CA MET A 171 38.37 -4.06 7.26
C MET A 171 39.06 -3.01 6.39
N VAL A 172 40.21 -2.54 6.83
CA VAL A 172 40.97 -1.48 6.16
C VAL A 172 42.30 -2.02 5.70
N GLU A 173 42.63 -1.86 4.43
CA GLU A 173 43.95 -2.17 3.90
C GLU A 173 44.98 -1.09 4.28
N ARG A 174 46.10 -1.53 4.88
CA ARG A 174 47.16 -0.66 5.39
C ARG A 174 48.29 -0.46 4.40
N THR A 175 48.55 -1.46 3.56
CA THR A 175 49.59 -1.45 2.53
C THR A 175 49.04 -1.01 1.18
N ALA A 176 49.89 -0.99 0.15
CA ALA A 176 49.45 -0.72 -1.22
C ALA A 176 48.34 -1.71 -1.65
N PRO A 177 47.49 -1.34 -2.63
CA PRO A 177 46.36 -2.15 -3.06
C PRO A 177 46.75 -3.58 -3.45
N GLY A 178 46.01 -4.57 -2.93
CA GLY A 178 46.06 -5.95 -3.42
C GLY A 178 46.48 -7.03 -2.41
N PHE A 179 45.85 -7.07 -1.23
CA PHE A 179 45.79 -8.17 -0.24
C PHE A 179 46.84 -8.24 0.88
N ASP A 180 47.81 -7.34 0.95
CA ASP A 180 49.03 -7.62 1.73
C ASP A 180 48.85 -7.48 3.27
N ASP A 181 48.23 -6.40 3.76
CA ASP A 181 48.13 -6.11 5.19
C ASP A 181 46.82 -5.39 5.53
N LYS A 182 45.92 -6.07 6.26
CA LYS A 182 44.58 -5.56 6.60
C LYS A 182 44.37 -5.53 8.10
N LYS A 183 43.59 -4.56 8.55
CA LYS A 183 43.20 -4.43 9.96
C LYS A 183 41.68 -4.38 10.09
N GLU A 184 41.17 -5.25 10.94
CA GLU A 184 39.75 -5.28 11.30
C GLU A 184 39.49 -4.29 12.46
N PHE A 185 38.41 -3.53 12.33
CA PHE A 185 37.89 -2.62 13.34
C PHE A 185 36.43 -2.97 13.61
N ASP A 186 36.13 -3.17 14.89
CA ASP A 186 34.77 -3.27 15.38
C ASP A 186 34.16 -1.86 15.39
N ILE A 187 33.06 -1.66 14.68
CA ILE A 187 32.36 -0.37 14.73
C ILE A 187 31.32 -0.45 15.84
N PRO A 188 31.34 0.46 16.81
CA PRO A 188 30.26 0.55 17.76
C PRO A 188 28.92 0.77 17.05
N ASP A 189 27.86 0.14 17.56
CA ASP A 189 26.59 0.05 16.87
C ASP A 189 25.35 0.37 17.73
N SER A 190 25.53 0.90 18.95
CA SER A 190 24.45 1.27 19.89
C SER A 190 24.10 2.77 19.93
N CYS A 191 22.79 3.09 19.99
CA CYS A 191 22.21 4.44 20.13
C CYS A 191 21.87 4.82 21.59
N GLU A 192 21.84 6.12 21.90
CA GLU A 192 21.42 6.65 23.20
C GLU A 192 19.96 6.32 23.54
N GLY A 193 19.72 5.74 24.72
CA GLY A 193 18.37 5.52 25.26
C GLY A 193 17.75 4.15 24.98
N VAL A 194 18.44 3.26 24.28
CA VAL A 194 18.00 1.86 24.08
C VAL A 194 18.67 0.97 25.13
N ASP A 195 17.91 0.08 25.78
CA ASP A 195 18.46 -0.80 26.83
C ASP A 195 19.60 -1.65 26.23
N PRO A 196 20.84 -1.55 26.77
CA PRO A 196 21.94 -2.37 26.30
C PRO A 196 21.55 -3.85 26.23
N GLU A 197 20.83 -4.40 27.23
CA GLU A 197 20.43 -5.82 27.27
C GLU A 197 19.45 -6.24 26.14
N GLU A 198 18.63 -5.32 25.63
CA GLU A 198 17.81 -5.57 24.44
C GLU A 198 18.63 -5.42 23.15
N PHE A 199 19.53 -4.43 23.11
CA PHE A 199 20.41 -4.19 21.97
C PHE A 199 21.43 -5.31 21.74
N TRP A 200 21.95 -5.89 22.83
CA TRP A 200 22.88 -7.02 22.82
C TRP A 200 22.32 -8.24 22.13
N GLN A 201 20.99 -8.43 22.10
CA GLN A 201 20.41 -9.60 21.44
C GLN A 201 20.51 -9.54 19.92
N GLU A 202 20.62 -8.34 19.34
CA GLU A 202 20.46 -8.17 17.90
C GLU A 202 21.56 -7.38 17.17
N GLY A 203 22.32 -6.50 17.85
CA GLY A 203 23.49 -5.79 17.31
C GLY A 203 23.20 -4.93 16.07
N GLY A 204 24.15 -4.07 15.68
CA GLY A 204 24.08 -3.35 14.42
C GLY A 204 24.16 -4.29 13.24
N MET A 205 23.14 -4.31 12.40
CA MET A 205 23.08 -5.21 11.24
C MET A 205 23.09 -4.42 9.93
N TRP A 206 23.58 -5.08 8.88
CA TRP A 206 23.54 -4.62 7.49
C TRP A 206 24.23 -3.26 7.28
N PRO A 207 25.52 -3.10 7.67
CA PRO A 207 26.17 -1.81 7.51
C PRO A 207 26.36 -1.45 6.02
N HIS A 208 26.03 -0.21 5.66
CA HIS A 208 26.29 0.40 4.36
C HIS A 208 27.23 1.58 4.53
N GLY A 209 28.20 1.76 3.66
CA GLY A 209 29.17 2.82 3.82
C GLY A 209 29.89 3.21 2.56
N ASN A 210 30.67 4.29 2.66
CA ASN A 210 31.47 4.79 1.56
C ASN A 210 32.62 5.65 2.07
N VAL A 211 33.56 6.00 1.18
CA VAL A 211 34.72 6.83 1.50
C VAL A 211 34.65 8.16 0.75
N ASP A 212 34.82 9.28 1.47
CA ASP A 212 34.81 10.62 0.87
C ASP A 212 36.18 11.03 0.31
N GLY A 213 36.25 12.17 -0.39
CA GLY A 213 37.51 12.68 -0.97
C GLY A 213 38.60 13.05 0.06
N SER A 214 38.27 13.09 1.36
CA SER A 214 39.23 13.26 2.46
C SER A 214 39.61 11.94 3.13
N ASN A 215 39.28 10.79 2.52
CA ASN A 215 39.53 9.45 3.03
C ASN A 215 38.80 9.16 4.36
N ARG A 216 37.66 9.81 4.63
CA ARG A 216 36.81 9.49 5.77
C ARG A 216 35.83 8.40 5.37
N ILE A 217 35.69 7.40 6.23
CA ILE A 217 34.77 6.28 6.09
C ILE A 217 33.45 6.69 6.74
N HIS A 218 32.35 6.63 6.00
CA HIS A 218 31.01 6.92 6.46
C HIS A 218 30.21 5.62 6.50
N VAL A 219 29.46 5.37 7.56
CA VAL A 219 28.73 4.11 7.75
C VAL A 219 27.33 4.41 8.30
N LEU A 220 26.33 3.84 7.63
CA LEU A 220 24.96 3.66 8.08
C LEU A 220 24.76 2.23 8.56
N ILE A 221 24.00 2.06 9.65
CA ILE A 221 23.79 0.76 10.30
C ILE A 221 22.32 0.68 10.71
N LYS A 222 21.63 -0.44 10.44
CA LYS A 222 20.31 -0.69 11.05
C LYS A 222 20.51 -0.98 12.54
N THR A 223 19.78 -0.25 13.38
CA THR A 223 19.79 -0.39 14.83
C THR A 223 18.52 -1.10 15.30
N GLY A 224 18.59 -1.80 16.44
CA GLY A 224 17.41 -2.40 17.10
C GLY A 224 16.99 -3.80 16.62
N THR A 225 15.89 -4.30 17.19
CA THR A 225 15.46 -5.71 17.08
C THR A 225 14.74 -5.97 15.76
N GLY A 226 14.91 -7.15 15.16
CA GLY A 226 14.09 -7.63 14.04
C GLY A 226 12.61 -7.83 14.36
N SER A 227 12.12 -7.30 15.50
CA SER A 227 10.75 -7.38 16.00
C SER A 227 10.04 -6.02 16.15
N GLY A 228 10.45 -4.97 15.41
CA GLY A 228 9.66 -3.73 15.28
C GLY A 228 10.07 -2.57 16.20
N THR A 229 11.21 -2.68 16.89
CA THR A 229 11.85 -1.57 17.60
C THR A 229 13.29 -1.37 17.11
N GLY A 230 13.44 -0.65 16.01
CA GLY A 230 14.73 -0.36 15.40
C GLY A 230 14.76 0.97 14.65
N GLY A 231 15.96 1.40 14.28
CA GLY A 231 16.21 2.68 13.63
C GLY A 231 17.36 2.63 12.63
N LEU A 232 17.81 3.80 12.21
CA LEU A 232 18.97 3.99 11.34
C LEU A 232 20.05 4.79 12.07
N GLY A 233 21.23 4.19 12.24
CA GLY A 233 22.38 4.77 12.90
C GLY A 233 23.44 5.27 11.93
N TYR A 234 24.19 6.32 12.29
CA TYR A 234 25.30 6.84 11.52
C TYR A 234 26.58 7.03 12.35
N ILE A 235 27.71 6.71 11.75
CA ILE A 235 29.06 7.01 12.26
C ILE A 235 30.04 7.29 11.13
N ARG A 236 31.03 8.13 11.44
CA ARG A 236 32.13 8.46 10.53
C ARG A 236 33.47 8.20 11.17
N CYS A 237 34.37 7.52 10.47
CA CYS A 237 35.71 7.18 10.92
C CYS A 237 36.80 7.79 10.02
N THR A 238 37.83 8.36 10.63
CA THR A 238 38.99 8.95 9.92
C THR A 238 40.23 8.10 10.22
N PRO A 239 40.89 7.52 9.21
CA PRO A 239 42.11 6.76 9.41
C PRO A 239 43.28 7.68 9.82
N ASN A 240 44.17 7.17 10.66
CA ASN A 240 45.46 7.80 10.89
C ASN A 240 46.41 7.57 9.69
N GLY A 241 47.60 8.17 9.70
CA GLY A 241 48.50 8.16 8.54
C GLY A 241 48.96 6.79 8.06
N ASP A 242 48.98 5.76 8.93
CA ASP A 242 49.35 4.37 8.58
C ASP A 242 48.15 3.40 8.63
N TYR A 243 46.94 3.93 8.81
CA TYR A 243 45.67 3.19 8.75
C TYR A 243 45.59 2.09 9.82
N SER A 244 46.42 2.20 10.87
CA SER A 244 46.38 1.31 12.02
C SER A 244 45.36 1.76 13.06
N LEU A 245 44.92 3.03 13.04
CA LEU A 245 43.94 3.57 13.96
C LEU A 245 42.83 4.28 13.19
N LEU A 246 41.58 4.17 13.67
CA LEU A 246 40.44 4.94 13.18
C LEU A 246 39.97 5.92 14.26
N THR A 247 39.82 7.20 13.94
CA THR A 247 39.15 8.16 14.82
C THR A 247 37.70 8.30 14.38
N CYS A 248 36.76 7.75 15.14
CA CYS A 248 35.33 7.76 14.81
C CYS A 248 34.56 8.82 15.61
N ALA A 249 33.59 9.45 14.96
CA ALA A 249 32.73 10.50 15.52
C ALA A 249 31.37 10.52 14.83
N ALA A 250 30.37 11.04 15.52
CA ALA A 250 29.01 11.26 15.05
C ALA A 250 28.44 12.55 15.73
N PRO A 251 27.36 13.17 15.22
CA PRO A 251 26.65 14.25 15.91
C PRO A 251 26.37 13.93 17.38
N GLY A 252 26.60 14.87 18.29
CA GLY A 252 26.38 14.67 19.73
C GLY A 252 27.35 13.69 20.44
N ILE A 253 28.15 12.91 19.70
CA ILE A 253 29.01 11.86 20.25
C ILE A 253 30.47 12.31 20.34
N THR A 254 31.12 12.01 21.47
CA THR A 254 32.55 12.32 21.68
C THR A 254 33.44 11.44 20.78
N PRO A 255 34.38 12.02 19.99
CA PRO A 255 35.25 11.23 19.14
C PRO A 255 36.07 10.17 19.89
N ARG A 256 36.23 8.99 19.28
CA ARG A 256 36.97 7.85 19.83
C ARG A 256 38.02 7.33 18.87
N VAL A 257 39.10 6.76 19.41
CA VAL A 257 40.15 6.13 18.61
C VAL A 257 40.02 4.61 18.76
N LEU A 258 39.85 3.92 17.63
CA LEU A 258 39.81 2.47 17.54
C LEU A 258 41.20 1.97 17.12
N ASP A 259 41.74 0.98 17.84
CA ASP A 259 43.05 0.34 17.57
C ASP A 259 42.90 -1.13 17.12
N GLY A 260 41.73 -1.48 16.59
CA GLY A 260 41.38 -2.86 16.25
C GLY A 260 41.18 -3.75 17.48
N GLY A 261 40.51 -4.88 17.26
CA GLY A 261 40.03 -5.73 18.35
C GLY A 261 38.64 -5.31 18.86
N TRP A 262 38.08 -6.12 19.75
CA TRP A 262 36.74 -5.94 20.30
C TRP A 262 36.70 -4.72 21.22
N ILE A 263 35.75 -3.82 20.97
CA ILE A 263 35.45 -2.66 21.81
C ILE A 263 34.11 -2.94 22.46
N ASP A 264 34.04 -2.74 23.77
CA ASP A 264 32.83 -2.93 24.56
C ASP A 264 31.74 -1.92 24.11
N PRO A 265 30.56 -2.37 23.64
CA PRO A 265 29.49 -1.53 23.10
C PRO A 265 28.64 -0.81 24.17
N ASP A 266 29.07 -0.82 25.45
CA ASP A 266 28.45 -0.17 26.62
C ASP A 266 28.37 1.39 26.56
N SER A 267 28.48 2.03 25.38
CA SER A 267 28.26 3.47 25.28
C SER A 267 27.61 3.90 23.97
N ASP A 268 26.83 4.98 24.04
CA ASP A 268 26.16 5.61 22.90
C ASP A 268 27.20 6.13 21.91
N PHE A 269 27.34 5.47 20.75
CA PHE A 269 28.46 5.72 19.84
C PHE A 269 28.08 6.09 18.41
N ILE A 270 26.85 5.81 18.01
CA ILE A 270 26.29 6.20 16.73
C ILE A 270 25.23 7.28 16.94
N ALA A 271 25.06 8.15 15.94
CA ALA A 271 23.96 9.12 15.95
C ALA A 271 22.75 8.52 15.22
N GLU A 272 21.58 8.62 15.85
CA GLU A 272 20.32 8.25 15.23
C GLU A 272 20.00 9.22 14.08
N VAL A 273 19.79 8.66 12.88
CA VAL A 273 19.37 9.36 11.65
C VAL A 273 17.85 9.34 11.56
N ASP A 274 17.24 8.20 11.82
CA ASP A 274 15.80 7.98 11.77
C ASP A 274 15.40 6.86 12.75
N ILE A 275 14.18 6.94 13.28
CA ILE A 275 13.57 5.93 14.17
C ILE A 275 12.70 4.94 13.41
N SER A 276 12.42 5.21 12.13
CA SER A 276 11.82 4.22 11.26
C SER A 276 12.81 3.05 11.08
N GLU A 277 12.30 1.85 10.83
CA GLU A 277 13.13 0.69 10.47
C GLU A 277 13.28 0.58 8.95
N PRO A 278 14.16 1.36 8.29
CA PRO A 278 14.38 1.21 6.86
C PRO A 278 15.03 -0.15 6.60
N THR A 279 14.53 -0.87 5.62
CA THR A 279 15.26 -2.00 5.01
C THR A 279 16.18 -1.51 3.88
N ALA A 280 15.87 -0.37 3.26
CA ALA A 280 16.64 0.22 2.17
C ALA A 280 17.35 1.51 2.60
N TYR A 281 18.68 1.52 2.57
CA TYR A 281 19.50 2.70 2.82
C TYR A 281 20.88 2.55 2.18
N ILE A 282 21.56 3.68 1.94
CA ILE A 282 22.91 3.71 1.35
C ILE A 282 23.64 5.00 1.70
N VAL A 283 24.98 4.95 1.66
CA VAL A 283 25.86 6.12 1.75
C VAL A 283 26.42 6.43 0.36
N ALA A 284 26.18 7.65 -0.12
CA ALA A 284 26.82 8.18 -1.32
C ALA A 284 27.89 9.20 -0.94
N THR A 285 29.08 9.11 -1.53
CA THR A 285 30.15 10.10 -1.39
C THR A 285 30.58 10.62 -2.75
N ASP A 286 30.92 11.91 -2.81
CA ASP A 286 31.54 12.50 -4.00
C ASP A 286 33.06 12.34 -3.90
N PRO A 287 33.70 11.53 -4.76
CA PRO A 287 35.14 11.33 -4.70
C PRO A 287 35.94 12.57 -5.13
N GLY A 288 35.32 13.52 -5.84
CA GLY A 288 35.92 14.78 -6.26
C GLY A 288 35.84 15.88 -5.19
N SER A 289 35.04 15.69 -4.14
CA SER A 289 34.87 16.66 -3.06
C SER A 289 34.76 15.95 -1.70
N ASN A 290 34.27 16.68 -0.70
CA ASN A 290 33.96 16.10 0.61
C ASN A 290 32.46 15.91 0.78
N LYS A 291 31.64 15.97 -0.28
CA LYS A 291 30.21 15.76 -0.12
C LYS A 291 29.89 14.32 0.26
N VAL A 292 28.91 14.16 1.14
CA VAL A 292 28.36 12.86 1.54
C VAL A 292 26.86 13.01 1.70
N ALA A 293 26.11 12.02 1.25
CA ALA A 293 24.68 11.92 1.52
C ALA A 293 24.36 10.57 2.15
N LEU A 294 23.45 10.61 3.12
CA LEU A 294 22.75 9.45 3.65
C LEU A 294 21.40 9.42 2.94
N VAL A 295 21.04 8.29 2.35
CA VAL A 295 19.77 8.10 1.63
C VAL A 295 19.10 6.87 2.19
N TRP A 296 17.82 6.96 2.51
CA TRP A 296 17.05 5.84 3.08
C TRP A 296 15.59 5.90 2.66
N GLN A 297 14.92 4.76 2.76
CA GLN A 297 13.47 4.66 2.64
C GLN A 297 12.84 4.94 4.01
N LYS A 298 11.89 5.85 4.10
CA LYS A 298 11.18 6.17 5.34
C LYS A 298 9.72 5.78 5.23
N TRP A 299 9.17 5.17 6.28
CA TRP A 299 7.75 4.87 6.41
C TRP A 299 6.96 6.15 6.74
N THR A 300 5.82 6.35 6.07
CA THR A 300 4.92 7.45 6.42
C THR A 300 4.05 7.07 7.62
N GLU A 301 4.42 7.55 8.83
CA GLU A 301 3.69 7.34 10.10
C GLU A 301 2.22 7.79 10.06
N THR A 302 1.81 8.60 9.09
CA THR A 302 0.45 9.15 9.01
C THR A 302 -0.56 8.21 8.34
N TRP A 303 -0.14 7.05 7.85
CA TRP A 303 -1.07 6.08 7.27
C TRP A 303 -1.59 5.17 8.38
N PRO A 304 -2.92 5.06 8.59
CA PRO A 304 -3.51 4.07 9.47
C PRO A 304 -3.36 2.71 8.79
N VAL A 305 -2.14 2.17 8.83
CA VAL A 305 -1.86 0.84 8.33
C VAL A 305 -2.32 -0.14 9.42
N PRO A 306 -3.12 -1.17 9.08
CA PRO A 306 -3.44 -2.24 10.02
C PRO A 306 -2.16 -2.78 10.66
N ASP A 307 -2.21 -3.24 11.92
CA ASP A 307 -1.06 -3.75 12.69
C ASP A 307 -0.31 -4.97 12.07
N ASP A 308 -0.58 -5.32 10.82
CA ASP A 308 0.19 -6.30 10.08
C ASP A 308 1.57 -5.76 9.69
N THR A 309 2.60 -6.24 10.40
CA THR A 309 4.02 -6.05 10.09
C THR A 309 4.41 -6.38 8.64
N SER A 310 3.59 -7.14 7.89
CA SER A 310 3.83 -7.41 6.47
C SER A 310 3.71 -6.15 5.59
N TYR A 311 2.86 -5.22 5.99
CA TYR A 311 2.51 -3.97 5.32
C TYR A 311 3.51 -2.84 5.53
N GLN A 312 4.27 -2.88 6.63
CA GLN A 312 5.36 -1.96 6.91
C GLN A 312 6.55 -2.13 5.94
N ARG A 313 6.38 -2.82 4.81
CA ARG A 313 7.38 -3.04 3.76
C ARG A 313 7.07 -2.33 2.44
N THR A 314 5.85 -1.82 2.26
CA THR A 314 5.34 -1.48 0.93
C THR A 314 5.14 0.03 0.72
N ALA A 315 4.73 0.83 1.72
CA ALA A 315 4.48 2.26 1.54
C ALA A 315 5.64 3.20 1.94
N GLY A 316 6.81 3.07 1.28
CA GLY A 316 7.99 3.90 1.59
C GLY A 316 8.10 5.20 0.78
N GLU A 317 8.61 6.26 1.42
CA GLU A 317 9.15 7.47 0.78
C GLU A 317 10.68 7.43 0.73
N ILE A 318 11.31 8.12 -0.22
CA ILE A 318 12.77 8.21 -0.29
C ILE A 318 13.24 9.52 0.32
N TRP A 319 14.11 9.43 1.32
CA TRP A 319 14.64 10.54 2.08
C TRP A 319 16.16 10.65 1.95
N TYR A 320 16.68 11.86 2.11
CA TYR A 320 18.11 12.09 2.17
C TYR A 320 18.50 13.24 3.11
N VAL A 321 19.74 13.16 3.60
CA VAL A 321 20.45 14.30 4.21
C VAL A 321 21.84 14.39 3.59
N GLU A 322 22.25 15.60 3.20
CA GLU A 322 23.54 15.86 2.54
C GLU A 322 24.41 16.77 3.41
N SER A 323 25.68 16.41 3.54
CA SER A 323 26.75 17.25 4.06
C SER A 323 27.63 17.72 2.92
N THR A 324 28.09 18.97 3.02
CA THR A 324 29.00 19.57 2.02
C THR A 324 30.47 19.52 2.40
N ASN A 325 30.79 19.02 3.60
CA ASN A 325 32.15 19.01 4.16
C ASN A 325 32.52 17.66 4.80
N GLY A 326 31.81 16.60 4.43
CA GLY A 326 32.04 15.20 4.80
C GLY A 326 31.66 14.92 6.23
N GLY A 327 30.51 15.44 6.63
CA GLY A 327 29.89 15.28 7.92
C GLY A 327 30.53 16.10 9.05
N ASP A 328 31.40 17.06 8.76
CA ASP A 328 31.91 17.96 9.82
C ASP A 328 30.81 18.92 10.33
N ASP A 329 29.91 19.34 9.44
CA ASP A 329 28.67 20.04 9.78
C ASP A 329 27.77 19.19 10.69
N TRP A 330 27.56 17.91 10.34
CA TRP A 330 26.81 16.98 11.17
C TRP A 330 27.45 16.76 12.55
N VAL A 331 28.76 16.45 12.59
CA VAL A 331 29.49 16.21 13.85
C VAL A 331 29.52 17.44 14.76
N ALA A 332 29.44 18.65 14.20
CA ALA A 332 29.32 19.88 14.99
C ALA A 332 27.91 20.10 15.56
N GLY A 333 26.89 19.41 15.03
CA GLY A 333 25.51 19.42 15.51
C GLY A 333 25.29 18.55 16.75
N SER A 334 24.12 18.70 17.36
CA SER A 334 23.69 17.91 18.52
C SER A 334 23.02 16.59 18.11
N SER A 335 22.24 16.59 17.03
CA SER A 335 21.54 15.42 16.49
C SER A 335 21.26 15.60 14.99
N PHE A 336 20.67 14.58 14.34
CA PHE A 336 20.22 14.71 12.95
C PHE A 336 18.93 15.53 12.77
N ASP A 337 18.17 15.77 13.85
CA ASP A 337 16.98 16.65 13.82
C ASP A 337 17.32 18.09 13.41
N ASP A 338 18.57 18.50 13.61
CA ASP A 338 19.07 19.81 13.17
C ASP A 338 19.17 19.91 11.63
N PHE A 339 19.11 18.78 10.92
CA PHE A 339 19.37 18.68 9.47
C PHE A 339 18.23 18.06 8.65
N ILE A 340 17.24 17.45 9.32
CA ILE A 340 16.10 16.78 8.67
C ILE A 340 14.83 17.55 9.03
N ASP A 341 14.21 18.18 8.03
CA ASP A 341 12.84 18.67 8.17
C ASP A 341 11.89 17.48 8.08
N ARG A 342 11.21 17.14 9.18
CA ARG A 342 10.37 15.94 9.26
C ARG A 342 8.99 16.10 8.59
N ASP A 343 8.67 17.25 7.99
CA ASP A 343 7.43 17.40 7.21
C ASP A 343 7.49 16.58 5.90
N PRO A 344 6.69 15.51 5.74
CA PRO A 344 6.75 14.67 4.55
C PRO A 344 6.30 15.40 3.28
N TYR A 345 5.47 16.45 3.38
CA TYR A 345 4.90 17.11 2.20
C TYR A 345 5.69 18.35 1.75
N ASP A 346 6.39 19.03 2.66
CA ASP A 346 7.12 20.26 2.35
C ASP A 346 8.66 20.14 2.47
N SER A 347 9.19 19.11 3.15
CA SER A 347 10.64 19.02 3.37
C SER A 347 11.46 18.90 2.09
N ASP A 348 12.55 19.66 1.97
CA ASP A 348 13.53 19.50 0.87
C ASP A 348 14.35 18.19 0.99
N ASN A 349 14.15 17.43 2.08
CA ASN A 349 14.79 16.15 2.37
C ASN A 349 14.03 14.93 1.82
N ASN A 350 12.75 15.08 1.48
CA ASN A 350 11.96 14.01 0.86
C ASN A 350 12.06 14.10 -0.68
N CYS A 351 12.71 13.12 -1.30
CA CYS A 351 12.89 13.02 -2.75
C CYS A 351 11.57 12.77 -3.48
N THR A 352 10.70 11.96 -2.87
CA THR A 352 9.45 11.47 -3.49
C THR A 352 8.28 12.42 -3.31
N LYS A 353 8.12 13.02 -2.12
CA LYS A 353 7.00 13.92 -1.75
C LYS A 353 5.63 13.38 -2.19
N TRP A 354 5.38 12.11 -1.93
CA TRP A 354 4.19 11.44 -2.44
C TRP A 354 2.92 12.10 -1.89
N ARG A 355 1.91 12.27 -2.74
CA ARG A 355 0.62 12.85 -2.39
C ARG A 355 -0.45 11.78 -2.48
N GLN A 356 -1.15 11.59 -1.36
CA GLN A 356 -2.28 10.67 -1.24
C GLN A 356 -3.32 10.92 -2.35
N GLY A 357 -3.83 9.84 -2.95
CA GLY A 357 -4.84 9.88 -4.02
C GLY A 357 -4.35 10.44 -5.36
N ARG A 358 -3.05 10.69 -5.53
CA ARG A 358 -2.47 11.18 -6.80
C ARG A 358 -1.36 10.30 -7.34
N ASP A 359 -0.49 9.83 -6.45
CA ASP A 359 0.65 9.02 -6.85
C ASP A 359 0.32 7.54 -6.69
N LEU A 360 0.38 6.79 -7.79
CA LEU A 360 0.05 5.36 -7.83
C LEU A 360 1.21 4.45 -7.45
N TYR A 361 2.46 4.94 -7.46
CA TYR A 361 3.63 4.11 -7.16
C TYR A 361 4.19 4.45 -5.78
N ARG A 362 4.69 3.43 -5.08
CA ARG A 362 5.37 3.57 -3.77
C ARG A 362 6.75 2.98 -3.86
N ALA A 363 7.73 3.62 -3.18
CA ALA A 363 9.09 3.11 -3.20
C ALA A 363 9.15 1.82 -2.37
N GLU A 364 9.80 0.81 -2.92
CA GLU A 364 9.98 -0.50 -2.30
C GLU A 364 11.46 -0.69 -1.91
N MET A 365 11.76 -1.75 -1.17
CA MET A 365 12.97 -2.06 -0.37
C MET A 365 14.34 -1.96 -1.07
N GLU A 366 14.46 -1.28 -2.20
CA GLU A 366 15.70 -1.14 -2.96
C GLU A 366 15.94 0.30 -3.42
N LEU A 367 17.14 0.78 -3.10
CA LEU A 367 17.65 2.04 -3.63
C LEU A 367 19.13 1.96 -3.94
N ALA A 368 19.62 2.88 -4.75
CA ALA A 368 21.04 3.12 -4.96
C ALA A 368 21.28 4.63 -5.02
N ALA A 369 22.48 5.09 -4.68
CA ALA A 369 22.83 6.49 -4.80
C ALA A 369 24.30 6.69 -5.14
N CYS A 370 24.58 7.76 -5.88
CA CYS A 370 25.93 8.16 -6.25
C CYS A 370 25.98 9.66 -6.55
N TYR A 371 27.17 10.25 -6.52
CA TYR A 371 27.40 11.60 -7.04
C TYR A 371 27.89 11.54 -8.48
N ASP A 372 27.34 12.38 -9.36
CA ASP A 372 27.98 12.61 -10.66
C ASP A 372 29.28 13.42 -10.51
N VAL A 373 30.02 13.54 -11.60
CA VAL A 373 31.29 14.29 -11.62
C VAL A 373 31.10 15.80 -11.50
N SER A 374 29.87 16.30 -11.62
CA SER A 374 29.48 17.68 -11.33
C SER A 374 29.13 17.88 -9.85
N GLY A 375 29.17 16.82 -9.03
CA GLY A 375 28.88 16.85 -7.60
C GLY A 375 27.38 16.94 -7.30
N ASN A 376 26.51 16.48 -8.19
CA ASN A 376 25.08 16.32 -7.95
C ASN A 376 24.79 14.91 -7.41
N LEU A 377 23.94 14.84 -6.39
CA LEU A 377 23.44 13.56 -5.86
C LEU A 377 22.40 12.98 -6.83
N HIS A 378 22.55 11.69 -7.14
CA HIS A 378 21.58 10.86 -7.86
C HIS A 378 21.11 9.74 -6.94
N VAL A 379 19.81 9.49 -6.96
CA VAL A 379 19.15 8.41 -6.22
C VAL A 379 18.31 7.61 -7.20
N PHE A 380 18.39 6.29 -7.13
CA PHE A 380 17.63 5.34 -7.91
C PHE A 380 16.84 4.47 -6.95
N PHE A 381 15.61 4.10 -7.31
CA PHE A 381 14.79 3.22 -6.49
C PHE A 381 13.73 2.51 -7.33
N SER A 382 13.29 1.35 -6.87
CA SER A 382 12.15 0.64 -7.44
C SER A 382 10.87 1.14 -6.78
N GLY A 383 9.77 1.14 -7.52
CA GLY A 383 8.46 1.30 -6.93
C GLY A 383 7.43 0.44 -7.63
N PHE A 384 6.54 -0.17 -6.86
CA PHE A 384 5.42 -0.95 -7.36
C PHE A 384 4.16 -0.08 -7.38
N LYS A 385 3.14 -0.49 -8.13
CA LYS A 385 1.83 0.17 -8.14
C LYS A 385 1.01 -0.22 -6.91
N TRP A 386 0.57 0.78 -6.17
CA TRP A 386 -0.31 0.69 -5.02
C TRP A 386 -1.75 0.98 -5.43
N ASP A 387 -2.64 0.03 -5.20
CA ASP A 387 -4.08 0.20 -5.38
C ASP A 387 -4.72 0.64 -4.04
N GLU A 388 -4.79 1.95 -3.81
CA GLU A 388 -5.37 2.54 -2.58
C GLU A 388 -6.76 1.97 -2.21
N PRO A 389 -7.71 1.78 -3.15
CA PRO A 389 -9.03 1.20 -2.82
C PRO A 389 -9.02 -0.26 -2.39
N GLU A 390 -8.11 -1.08 -2.90
CA GLU A 390 -8.08 -2.52 -2.59
C GLU A 390 -7.12 -2.84 -1.44
N ASP A 391 -6.29 -1.87 -1.03
CA ASP A 391 -5.14 -2.08 -0.15
C ASP A 391 -4.35 -3.30 -0.71
N ASP A 392 -3.92 -3.16 -1.95
CA ASP A 392 -3.15 -4.19 -2.64
C ASP A 392 -1.98 -3.56 -3.40
N TYR A 393 -0.92 -4.34 -3.57
CA TYR A 393 0.28 -3.94 -4.29
C TYR A 393 0.57 -4.91 -5.42
N ASP A 394 0.89 -4.36 -6.58
CA ASP A 394 1.18 -5.15 -7.77
C ASP A 394 2.70 -5.25 -7.98
N VAL A 395 3.28 -6.40 -7.63
CA VAL A 395 4.72 -6.70 -7.80
C VAL A 395 5.13 -6.89 -9.28
N ASP A 396 4.16 -6.98 -10.18
CA ASP A 396 4.36 -7.09 -11.63
C ASP A 396 4.25 -5.72 -12.32
N ASP A 397 3.47 -4.78 -11.78
CA ASP A 397 3.43 -3.37 -12.20
C ASP A 397 4.46 -2.51 -11.44
N VAL A 398 5.68 -2.52 -11.95
CA VAL A 398 6.86 -1.93 -11.30
C VAL A 398 7.49 -0.87 -12.19
N LYS A 399 7.93 0.24 -11.59
CA LYS A 399 8.74 1.27 -12.24
C LYS A 399 10.06 1.46 -11.52
N LEU A 400 11.12 1.67 -12.30
CA LEU A 400 12.38 2.17 -11.80
C LEU A 400 12.39 3.68 -11.89
N PHE A 401 12.67 4.36 -10.79
CA PHE A 401 12.68 5.80 -10.68
C PHE A 401 14.09 6.33 -10.43
N HIS A 402 14.30 7.57 -10.85
CA HIS A 402 15.50 8.35 -10.63
C HIS A 402 15.12 9.71 -10.05
N TRP A 403 15.83 10.13 -9.01
CA TRP A 403 15.82 11.50 -8.51
C TRP A 403 17.25 12.05 -8.57
N SER A 404 17.40 13.35 -8.86
CA SER A 404 18.66 14.02 -8.62
C SER A 404 18.50 15.45 -8.19
N LYS A 405 19.52 15.95 -7.50
CA LYS A 405 19.60 17.36 -7.12
C LYS A 405 19.72 18.30 -8.33
N ALA A 406 20.25 17.80 -9.46
CA ALA A 406 20.31 18.56 -10.71
C ALA A 406 18.93 18.73 -11.35
N THR A 407 18.08 17.70 -11.23
CA THR A 407 16.77 17.64 -11.89
C THR A 407 15.62 18.14 -11.04
N GLU A 408 15.80 18.22 -9.72
CA GLU A 408 14.78 18.60 -8.73
C GLU A 408 14.02 19.89 -9.08
N LYS A 409 14.66 20.86 -9.73
CA LYS A 409 14.09 22.19 -10.01
C LYS A 409 13.86 22.49 -11.49
N ILE A 410 13.96 21.49 -12.37
CA ILE A 410 13.84 21.73 -13.82
C ILE A 410 12.47 22.35 -14.17
N CYS A 411 11.42 22.06 -13.39
CA CYS A 411 10.02 22.39 -13.73
C CYS A 411 9.25 23.27 -12.74
N GLY A 412 9.95 24.02 -11.89
CA GLY A 412 9.31 24.79 -10.81
C GLY A 412 8.93 23.92 -9.62
N SER A 413 8.54 24.54 -8.50
CA SER A 413 8.44 23.88 -7.18
C SER A 413 7.42 22.75 -7.06
N ASP A 414 6.46 22.67 -7.99
CA ASP A 414 5.21 21.92 -7.78
C ASP A 414 5.04 20.71 -8.72
N THR A 415 6.00 20.41 -9.60
CA THR A 415 5.81 19.38 -10.65
C THR A 415 6.93 18.35 -10.69
N ILE A 416 6.58 17.10 -10.35
CA ILE A 416 7.29 15.81 -10.51
C ILE A 416 8.81 15.87 -10.32
N ARG A 417 9.28 15.42 -9.15
CA ARG A 417 10.71 15.40 -8.77
C ARG A 417 11.45 14.11 -9.16
N VAL A 418 10.71 13.05 -9.53
CA VAL A 418 11.26 11.74 -9.87
C VAL A 418 10.98 11.39 -11.34
N GLN A 419 11.97 10.87 -12.04
CA GLN A 419 11.91 10.51 -13.47
C GLN A 419 11.93 8.99 -13.63
N PRO A 420 11.06 8.40 -14.45
CA PRO A 420 11.10 6.96 -14.70
C PRO A 420 12.28 6.62 -15.63
N ILE A 421 12.95 5.52 -15.31
CA ILE A 421 14.06 4.94 -16.08
C ILE A 421 13.53 3.80 -16.97
N ALA A 422 12.74 2.92 -16.36
CA ALA A 422 12.15 1.73 -16.96
C ALA A 422 10.83 1.38 -16.24
N GLY A 423 10.01 0.55 -16.86
CA GLY A 423 8.78 0.03 -16.26
C GLY A 423 8.47 -1.37 -16.76
N ALA A 424 7.78 -2.14 -15.93
CA ALA A 424 7.28 -3.47 -16.17
C ALA A 424 5.82 -3.55 -15.74
N ASN A 425 5.03 -4.37 -16.44
CA ASN A 425 3.62 -4.62 -16.17
C ASN A 425 3.22 -6.03 -16.64
N TRP A 426 4.06 -7.01 -16.31
CA TRP A 426 3.90 -8.39 -16.75
C TRP A 426 4.27 -9.35 -15.62
N GLU A 427 3.56 -10.48 -15.58
CA GLU A 427 3.85 -11.57 -14.63
C GLU A 427 5.26 -12.13 -14.87
N SER A 428 6.10 -12.14 -13.83
CA SER A 428 7.50 -12.57 -13.93
C SER A 428 8.00 -13.53 -12.82
N GLU A 429 7.22 -13.73 -11.75
CA GLU A 429 7.55 -14.63 -10.62
C GLU A 429 8.97 -14.43 -10.03
N PRO A 430 9.38 -13.20 -9.64
CA PRO A 430 10.76 -12.86 -9.30
C PRO A 430 11.27 -13.45 -7.96
N GLY A 431 10.41 -14.17 -7.23
CA GLY A 431 10.68 -14.63 -5.86
C GLY A 431 10.38 -13.57 -4.80
N VAL A 432 10.42 -13.96 -3.53
CA VAL A 432 10.11 -13.09 -2.39
C VAL A 432 11.26 -12.09 -2.18
N PHE A 433 10.92 -10.85 -1.85
CA PHE A 433 11.85 -9.72 -1.72
C PHE A 433 12.51 -9.28 -3.04
N ASN A 434 11.91 -9.62 -4.17
CA ASN A 434 12.27 -9.10 -5.48
C ASN A 434 11.03 -8.56 -6.18
N LEU A 435 11.21 -7.45 -6.89
CA LEU A 435 10.25 -6.95 -7.85
C LEU A 435 10.64 -7.39 -9.26
N THR A 436 9.72 -7.27 -10.21
CA THR A 436 10.02 -7.55 -11.64
C THR A 436 11.24 -6.78 -12.15
N LEU A 437 11.50 -5.58 -11.62
CA LEU A 437 12.71 -4.78 -11.83
C LEU A 437 13.37 -4.51 -10.46
N THR A 438 14.56 -5.07 -10.23
CA THR A 438 15.16 -5.15 -8.89
C THR A 438 16.69 -5.06 -8.88
N LYS A 439 17.34 -5.09 -7.71
CA LYS A 439 18.80 -5.10 -7.49
C LYS A 439 19.52 -3.97 -8.22
N ILE A 440 19.06 -2.75 -7.95
CA ILE A 440 19.50 -1.54 -8.63
C ILE A 440 20.92 -1.15 -8.20
N SER A 441 21.74 -0.69 -9.15
CA SER A 441 23.07 -0.15 -8.88
C SER A 441 23.41 1.03 -9.79
N GLY A 442 24.08 2.05 -9.24
CA GLY A 442 24.40 3.30 -9.92
C GLY A 442 25.89 3.44 -10.25
N GLY A 443 26.19 3.96 -11.44
CA GLY A 443 27.55 4.26 -11.89
C GLY A 443 27.65 5.61 -12.60
N VAL A 444 28.81 6.26 -12.49
CA VAL A 444 29.06 7.58 -13.07
C VAL A 444 30.41 7.63 -13.77
N GLY A 445 30.50 8.40 -14.85
CA GLY A 445 31.76 8.57 -15.57
C GLY A 445 31.75 9.76 -16.51
N ILE A 446 32.95 10.10 -16.98
CA ILE A 446 33.14 11.04 -18.10
C ILE A 446 33.64 10.21 -19.27
N ILE A 447 32.90 10.21 -20.39
CA ILE A 447 33.45 9.70 -21.64
C ILE A 447 34.40 10.77 -22.19
N PRO A 448 35.74 10.57 -22.18
CA PRO A 448 36.68 11.65 -22.47
C PRO A 448 36.55 12.21 -23.89
N SER A 449 36.06 11.41 -24.84
CA SER A 449 35.83 11.86 -26.22
C SER A 449 34.67 12.84 -26.37
N LEU A 450 33.75 12.87 -25.40
CA LEU A 450 32.55 13.71 -25.42
C LEU A 450 32.58 14.80 -24.36
N ASN A 451 33.44 14.66 -23.32
CA ASN A 451 33.55 15.59 -22.19
C ASN A 451 32.17 15.92 -21.59
N GLN A 452 31.37 14.86 -21.41
CA GLN A 452 30.01 14.92 -20.91
C GLN A 452 29.88 13.92 -19.77
N ASP A 453 29.08 14.29 -18.78
CA ASP A 453 28.79 13.49 -17.60
C ASP A 453 27.76 12.43 -17.97
N TYR A 454 28.04 11.18 -17.58
CA TYR A 454 27.15 10.05 -17.78
C TYR A 454 26.77 9.47 -16.42
N VAL A 455 25.49 9.14 -16.31
CA VAL A 455 24.93 8.42 -15.16
C VAL A 455 24.33 7.13 -15.69
N TYR A 456 24.71 6.01 -15.11
CA TYR A 456 24.28 4.67 -15.48
C TYR A 456 23.43 4.09 -14.35
N CYS A 457 22.35 3.41 -14.72
CA CYS A 457 21.52 2.63 -13.83
C CYS A 457 21.54 1.18 -14.33
N LEU A 458 22.03 0.26 -13.51
CA LEU A 458 22.03 -1.19 -13.70
C LEU A 458 20.92 -1.78 -12.84
N TRP A 459 20.20 -2.80 -13.34
CA TRP A 459 19.24 -3.58 -12.56
C TRP A 459 19.16 -5.03 -13.07
N THR A 460 18.56 -5.90 -12.27
CA THR A 460 18.08 -7.21 -12.68
C THR A 460 16.61 -7.11 -13.10
N GLN A 461 16.25 -7.71 -14.23
CA GLN A 461 14.89 -7.76 -14.76
C GLN A 461 14.47 -9.20 -15.00
N PHE A 462 13.23 -9.51 -14.64
CA PHE A 462 12.61 -10.80 -14.89
C PHE A 462 11.58 -10.66 -16.01
N ASP A 463 11.82 -11.35 -17.13
CA ASP A 463 10.95 -11.26 -18.31
C ASP A 463 9.82 -12.30 -18.27
N SER A 464 8.65 -11.93 -18.78
CA SER A 464 7.48 -12.82 -18.74
C SER A 464 7.72 -14.16 -19.42
N GLY A 465 7.37 -15.23 -18.71
CA GLY A 465 7.47 -16.60 -19.20
C GLY A 465 8.89 -17.18 -19.25
N LEU A 466 9.91 -16.47 -18.74
CA LEU A 466 11.24 -17.02 -18.49
C LEU A 466 11.34 -17.47 -17.03
N VAL A 467 11.02 -18.75 -16.77
CA VAL A 467 11.04 -19.31 -15.42
C VAL A 467 11.87 -20.59 -15.35
N SER A 468 12.48 -20.89 -14.21
CA SER A 468 13.12 -22.17 -13.94
C SER A 468 12.09 -23.32 -13.88
N ALA A 469 12.55 -24.56 -13.84
CA ALA A 469 11.70 -25.73 -13.64
C ALA A 469 10.98 -25.71 -12.28
N ALA A 470 11.48 -24.93 -11.31
CA ALA A 470 10.84 -24.69 -10.02
C ALA A 470 9.77 -23.60 -10.08
N GLY A 471 9.69 -22.83 -11.17
CA GLY A 471 8.67 -21.79 -11.39
C GLY A 471 9.10 -20.36 -11.07
N TYR A 472 10.37 -20.13 -10.73
CA TYR A 472 10.89 -18.79 -10.41
C TYR A 472 11.50 -18.11 -11.65
N GLY A 473 11.32 -16.80 -11.75
CA GLY A 473 11.81 -15.98 -12.85
C GLY A 473 13.33 -16.07 -13.03
N VAL A 474 13.78 -16.19 -14.28
CA VAL A 474 15.20 -16.16 -14.65
C VAL A 474 15.61 -14.71 -14.92
N GLY A 475 16.51 -14.19 -14.09
CA GLY A 475 16.93 -12.80 -14.13
C GLY A 475 17.93 -12.48 -15.24
N GLU A 476 17.86 -11.27 -15.76
CA GLU A 476 18.77 -10.73 -16.76
C GLU A 476 19.27 -9.34 -16.32
N LEU A 477 20.51 -8.99 -16.65
CA LEU A 477 21.03 -7.67 -16.33
C LEU A 477 20.72 -6.67 -17.43
N TYR A 478 20.09 -5.58 -17.04
CA TYR A 478 19.79 -4.46 -17.91
C TYR A 478 20.48 -3.20 -17.43
N VAL A 479 20.86 -2.34 -18.37
CA VAL A 479 21.42 -1.04 -18.06
C VAL A 479 20.83 0.04 -18.95
N SER A 480 20.62 1.22 -18.37
CA SER A 480 20.31 2.45 -19.08
C SER A 480 21.28 3.55 -18.66
N VAL A 481 21.40 4.57 -19.49
CA VAL A 481 22.34 5.66 -19.32
C VAL A 481 21.68 7.01 -19.60
N SER A 482 22.06 8.01 -18.82
CA SER A 482 21.64 9.40 -18.97
C SER A 482 22.84 10.32 -19.22
N THR A 483 22.64 11.31 -20.09
CA THR A 483 23.56 12.43 -20.37
C THR A 483 23.05 13.78 -19.87
N THR A 484 21.90 13.78 -19.20
CA THR A 484 21.14 14.96 -18.77
C THR A 484 20.98 14.98 -17.26
N HIS A 485 21.99 14.47 -16.54
CA HIS A 485 21.95 14.30 -15.09
C HIS A 485 20.74 13.46 -14.61
N GLY A 486 20.27 12.52 -15.44
CA GLY A 486 19.13 11.66 -15.15
C GLY A 486 17.75 12.24 -15.50
N ALA A 487 17.68 13.40 -16.16
CA ALA A 487 16.41 13.94 -16.64
C ALA A 487 15.77 13.06 -17.74
N THR A 488 16.60 12.39 -18.54
CA THR A 488 16.20 11.46 -19.60
C THR A 488 17.15 10.27 -19.69
N TRP A 489 16.67 9.16 -20.23
CA TRP A 489 17.36 7.87 -20.22
C TRP A 489 17.35 7.20 -21.60
N ASP A 490 18.48 6.62 -22.00
CA ASP A 490 18.57 5.78 -23.20
C ASP A 490 17.63 4.56 -23.06
N ALA A 491 17.30 3.93 -24.19
CA ALA A 491 16.55 2.68 -24.13
C ALA A 491 17.33 1.63 -23.32
N PRO A 492 16.68 0.93 -22.36
CA PRO A 492 17.30 -0.18 -21.65
C PRO A 492 17.95 -1.20 -22.57
N ARG A 493 19.12 -1.71 -22.18
CA ARG A 493 19.82 -2.78 -22.91
C ARG A 493 19.99 -3.98 -22.01
N ASN A 494 19.47 -5.13 -22.44
CA ASN A 494 19.90 -6.40 -21.88
C ASN A 494 21.37 -6.64 -22.26
N ILE A 495 22.25 -6.71 -21.28
CA ILE A 495 23.69 -6.86 -21.49
C ILE A 495 24.20 -8.28 -21.25
N THR A 496 23.41 -9.14 -20.62
CA THR A 496 23.73 -10.55 -20.41
C THR A 496 23.16 -11.37 -21.56
N ASN A 497 21.87 -11.20 -21.85
CA ASN A 497 21.12 -11.89 -22.90
C ASN A 497 21.29 -13.41 -22.82
N THR A 498 20.91 -13.97 -21.69
CA THR A 498 21.12 -15.36 -21.27
C THR A 498 19.80 -16.12 -21.02
N PRO A 499 18.78 -16.02 -21.90
CA PRO A 499 17.45 -16.54 -21.60
C PRO A 499 17.46 -18.07 -21.47
N ASP A 500 17.02 -18.58 -20.31
CA ASP A 500 17.00 -20.02 -20.03
C ASP A 500 15.67 -20.50 -19.43
N ASN A 501 14.65 -20.58 -20.28
CA ASN A 501 13.33 -21.00 -19.84
C ASN A 501 13.22 -22.52 -19.60
N GLY A 502 12.70 -22.90 -18.44
CA GLY A 502 12.49 -24.27 -18.01
C GLY A 502 13.76 -24.98 -17.56
N CYS A 503 14.82 -24.22 -17.27
CA CYS A 503 16.09 -24.75 -16.78
C CYS A 503 15.90 -25.50 -15.46
N VAL A 504 16.57 -26.64 -15.32
CA VAL A 504 16.59 -27.37 -14.05
C VAL A 504 17.71 -26.84 -13.17
N ALA A 505 17.65 -27.13 -11.87
CA ALA A 505 18.74 -26.81 -10.95
C ALA A 505 20.12 -27.25 -11.48
N ASP A 506 21.13 -26.42 -11.23
CA ASP A 506 22.49 -26.45 -11.76
C ASP A 506 22.63 -26.12 -13.27
N GLU A 507 21.53 -25.98 -14.01
CA GLU A 507 21.54 -25.68 -15.45
C GLU A 507 21.11 -24.24 -15.78
N CYS A 508 20.46 -23.52 -14.86
CA CYS A 508 19.99 -22.16 -15.11
C CYS A 508 21.14 -21.16 -15.33
N ASP A 509 20.82 -20.07 -16.03
CA ASP A 509 21.66 -18.88 -16.19
C ASP A 509 20.90 -17.61 -15.72
N SER A 510 20.55 -17.54 -14.43
CA SER A 510 19.82 -16.40 -13.84
C SER A 510 20.80 -15.36 -13.31
N ASP A 511 20.94 -14.22 -13.99
CA ASP A 511 21.92 -13.19 -13.64
C ASP A 511 21.34 -12.18 -12.64
N HIS A 512 21.78 -12.26 -11.38
CA HIS A 512 21.12 -11.60 -10.24
C HIS A 512 22.12 -11.06 -9.19
N TRP A 513 21.62 -10.26 -8.24
CA TRP A 513 22.38 -9.56 -7.18
C TRP A 513 23.58 -8.81 -7.73
N ALA A 514 23.37 -8.10 -8.83
CA ALA A 514 24.42 -7.38 -9.52
C ALA A 514 24.77 -6.07 -8.82
N SER A 515 26.04 -5.68 -8.93
CA SER A 515 26.56 -4.41 -8.46
C SER A 515 27.44 -3.78 -9.53
N LEU A 516 27.27 -2.49 -9.76
CA LEU A 516 28.04 -1.68 -10.70
C LEU A 516 29.07 -0.85 -9.92
N ALA A 517 30.32 -0.84 -10.40
CA ALA A 517 31.32 0.04 -9.83
C ALA A 517 30.90 1.49 -10.04
N THR A 518 30.81 2.27 -8.96
CA THR A 518 30.37 3.67 -9.01
C THR A 518 31.19 4.51 -9.99
N ARG A 519 32.49 4.21 -10.14
CA ARG A 519 33.34 4.86 -11.15
C ARG A 519 33.41 4.04 -12.44
N VAL A 520 32.78 4.57 -13.47
CA VAL A 520 32.79 4.07 -14.84
C VAL A 520 33.92 4.73 -15.63
N ASP A 521 34.68 3.92 -16.37
CA ASP A 521 35.69 4.40 -17.31
C ASP A 521 35.25 4.21 -18.77
N SER A 522 36.07 3.58 -19.61
CA SER A 522 35.61 3.11 -20.93
C SER A 522 34.75 1.84 -20.84
N PHE A 523 34.62 1.27 -19.64
CA PHE A 523 33.82 0.09 -19.37
C PHE A 523 32.99 0.28 -18.10
N LEU A 524 31.81 -0.36 -18.11
CA LEU A 524 31.08 -0.73 -16.91
C LEU A 524 31.77 -1.95 -16.29
N HIS A 525 31.99 -1.90 -14.98
CA HIS A 525 32.58 -2.98 -14.21
C HIS A 525 31.51 -3.54 -13.28
N ILE A 526 31.03 -4.74 -13.60
CA ILE A 526 29.87 -5.34 -12.95
C ILE A 526 30.31 -6.62 -12.26
N ALA A 527 29.85 -6.84 -11.03
CA ALA A 527 29.96 -8.12 -10.35
C ALA A 527 28.57 -8.63 -10.00
N TYR A 528 28.31 -9.92 -10.17
CA TYR A 528 26.99 -10.50 -9.97
C TYR A 528 27.06 -12.01 -9.74
N VAL A 529 25.98 -12.58 -9.22
CA VAL A 529 25.80 -14.02 -9.11
C VAL A 529 25.05 -14.48 -10.35
N ASN A 530 25.61 -15.45 -11.07
CA ASN A 530 24.87 -16.18 -12.09
C ASN A 530 24.31 -17.43 -11.42
N ASP A 531 23.07 -17.31 -10.98
CA ASP A 531 22.36 -18.31 -10.21
C ASP A 531 21.95 -19.50 -11.09
N ARG A 532 22.37 -20.68 -10.63
CA ARG A 532 22.19 -21.95 -11.33
C ARG A 532 20.88 -22.64 -10.99
N ASP A 533 20.06 -22.06 -10.11
CA ASP A 533 18.66 -22.43 -9.96
C ASP A 533 17.85 -21.21 -9.53
N ALA A 534 17.19 -20.55 -10.48
CA ALA A 534 16.55 -19.27 -10.24
C ALA A 534 15.62 -19.28 -9.02
N GLY A 535 15.67 -18.19 -8.27
CA GLY A 535 14.93 -17.96 -7.03
C GLY A 535 15.86 -17.34 -5.99
N GLY A 536 15.39 -17.26 -4.74
CA GLY A 536 16.21 -16.91 -3.58
C GLY A 536 16.40 -18.03 -2.59
N ILE A 537 17.55 -18.72 -2.59
CA ILE A 537 17.69 -19.92 -1.74
C ILE A 537 17.46 -19.69 -0.24
N PRO A 538 17.77 -18.53 0.39
CA PRO A 538 17.49 -18.31 1.80
C PRO A 538 15.99 -18.20 2.13
N MET A 539 15.15 -18.02 1.12
CA MET A 539 13.69 -17.98 1.22
C MET A 539 13.06 -19.35 0.87
N ASP A 540 13.88 -20.40 0.77
CA ASP A 540 13.49 -21.72 0.30
C ASP A 540 12.92 -21.70 -1.13
N GLU A 541 13.43 -20.79 -1.97
CA GLU A 541 13.09 -20.67 -3.39
C GLU A 541 14.21 -21.27 -4.23
N GLY A 542 13.87 -22.25 -5.08
CA GLY A 542 14.87 -23.02 -5.83
C GLY A 542 15.60 -24.05 -4.95
N THR A 543 16.83 -24.38 -5.32
CA THR A 543 17.69 -25.35 -4.65
C THR A 543 19.11 -24.85 -4.49
N TRP A 544 19.81 -25.33 -3.46
CA TRP A 544 21.20 -24.95 -3.20
C TRP A 544 22.12 -25.42 -4.33
N THR A 545 22.54 -24.48 -5.18
CA THR A 545 23.50 -24.71 -6.26
C THR A 545 24.81 -23.97 -5.97
N ASN A 546 25.92 -24.43 -6.58
CA ASN A 546 27.21 -23.76 -6.44
C ASN A 546 27.39 -22.73 -7.55
N SER A 547 26.67 -21.62 -7.44
CA SER A 547 26.55 -20.59 -8.46
C SER A 547 27.85 -19.80 -8.65
N PRO A 548 28.32 -19.57 -9.88
CA PRO A 548 29.49 -18.73 -10.12
C PRO A 548 29.20 -17.27 -9.77
N TYR A 549 30.15 -16.65 -9.07
CA TYR A 549 30.22 -15.19 -8.91
C TYR A 549 31.12 -14.64 -10.02
N LEU A 550 30.54 -13.80 -10.87
CA LEU A 550 31.12 -13.38 -12.15
C LEU A 550 31.51 -11.92 -12.11
N TYR A 551 32.57 -11.61 -12.86
CA TYR A 551 32.93 -10.25 -13.22
C TYR A 551 32.65 -10.02 -14.70
N TYR A 552 31.92 -8.95 -15.02
CA TYR A 552 31.59 -8.56 -16.37
C TYR A 552 32.06 -7.15 -16.69
N LYS A 553 32.91 -7.05 -17.72
CA LYS A 553 33.47 -5.80 -18.25
C LYS A 553 32.73 -5.42 -19.54
N TYR A 554 31.73 -4.55 -19.42
CA TYR A 554 30.90 -4.16 -20.55
C TYR A 554 31.33 -2.80 -21.14
N PRO A 555 31.56 -2.66 -22.46
CA PRO A 555 31.98 -1.38 -23.03
C PRO A 555 30.88 -0.32 -22.91
N VAL A 556 31.26 0.91 -22.53
CA VAL A 556 30.34 2.05 -22.59
C VAL A 556 29.95 2.34 -24.06
N TRP A 557 28.77 2.91 -24.27
CA TRP A 557 28.26 3.18 -25.61
C TRP A 557 27.85 4.64 -25.80
N THR A 558 27.75 5.05 -27.07
CA THR A 558 27.16 6.33 -27.43
C THR A 558 25.64 6.20 -27.45
N ILE A 559 24.97 7.10 -26.73
CA ILE A 559 23.51 7.20 -26.69
C ILE A 559 22.97 7.43 -28.10
N THR A 560 21.91 6.70 -28.45
CA THR A 560 21.18 6.91 -29.70
C THR A 560 20.09 7.95 -29.46
N PRO A 561 20.07 9.09 -30.18
CA PRO A 561 18.99 10.07 -30.04
C PRO A 561 17.66 9.42 -30.42
N LEU A 562 16.79 9.23 -29.44
CA LEU A 562 15.52 8.55 -29.61
C LEU A 562 14.44 9.25 -28.79
N PRO A 563 13.38 9.81 -29.42
CA PRO A 563 12.28 10.39 -28.66
C PRO A 563 11.54 9.26 -27.97
N ARG A 564 11.23 9.44 -26.68
CA ARG A 564 10.42 8.49 -25.92
C ARG A 564 9.39 9.24 -25.11
N ILE A 565 8.17 8.72 -25.07
CA ILE A 565 7.06 9.28 -24.31
C ILE A 565 6.74 8.42 -23.08
N ASP A 566 6.39 9.08 -21.99
CA ASP A 566 5.72 8.50 -20.83
C ASP A 566 4.54 9.39 -20.41
N TRP A 567 3.56 8.84 -19.70
CA TRP A 567 2.37 9.57 -19.29
C TRP A 567 1.83 9.10 -17.93
N MET A 568 1.15 10.01 -17.23
CA MET A 568 0.47 9.73 -15.97
C MET A 568 -0.82 10.57 -15.85
N PRO A 569 -1.94 10.03 -15.33
CA PRO A 569 -2.14 8.63 -14.97
C PRO A 569 -2.15 7.71 -16.21
N ALA A 570 -1.94 6.41 -16.00
CA ALA A 570 -2.01 5.41 -17.08
C ALA A 570 -3.42 5.32 -17.71
N GLY A 571 -4.44 5.63 -16.91
CA GLY A 571 -5.85 5.69 -17.28
C GLY A 571 -6.70 6.27 -16.14
N PHE A 572 -7.95 6.58 -16.44
CA PHE A 572 -8.99 6.94 -15.47
C PHE A 572 -10.03 5.82 -15.45
N GLU A 573 -9.63 4.63 -15.02
CA GLU A 573 -10.47 3.43 -15.03
C GLU A 573 -11.10 3.18 -13.65
N MET A 574 -12.06 2.26 -13.54
CA MET A 574 -12.65 1.91 -12.24
C MET A 574 -11.58 1.23 -11.36
N PRO A 575 -11.52 1.51 -10.04
CA PRO A 575 -12.45 2.35 -9.26
C PRO A 575 -12.20 3.87 -9.36
N ASN A 576 -11.10 4.29 -9.99
CA ASN A 576 -10.71 5.69 -10.21
C ASN A 576 -11.48 6.41 -11.34
N ALA A 577 -12.71 5.99 -11.66
CA ALA A 577 -13.52 6.58 -12.71
C ALA A 577 -13.95 8.02 -12.33
N ILE A 578 -14.15 8.87 -13.33
CA ILE A 578 -14.52 10.27 -13.10
C ILE A 578 -16.03 10.39 -12.99
N ALA A 579 -16.53 10.77 -11.82
CA ALA A 579 -17.95 11.08 -11.65
C ALA A 579 -18.28 12.49 -12.20
N VAL A 580 -19.38 12.61 -12.95
CA VAL A 580 -19.89 13.87 -13.50
C VAL A 580 -21.40 13.94 -13.25
N PRO A 581 -21.93 15.03 -12.65
CA PRO A 581 -23.38 15.24 -12.49
C PRO A 581 -24.15 15.10 -13.81
N ASN A 582 -25.45 14.76 -13.77
CA ASN A 582 -26.24 14.74 -15.00
C ASN A 582 -26.26 16.15 -15.59
N ASN A 583 -26.07 16.20 -16.90
CA ASN A 583 -25.89 17.43 -17.64
C ASN A 583 -24.72 18.33 -17.16
N GLY A 584 -23.81 17.79 -16.34
CA GLY A 584 -22.73 18.50 -15.69
C GLY A 584 -21.48 18.62 -16.55
N THR A 585 -20.53 19.39 -16.05
CA THR A 585 -19.16 19.46 -16.59
C THR A 585 -18.20 19.34 -15.42
N VAL A 586 -17.18 18.50 -15.57
CA VAL A 586 -16.03 18.49 -14.67
C VAL A 586 -14.86 19.08 -15.42
N GLU A 587 -14.35 20.18 -14.89
CA GLU A 587 -13.26 20.95 -15.49
C GLU A 587 -11.90 20.51 -14.93
N ASP A 588 -10.84 20.84 -15.68
CA ASP A 588 -9.44 20.77 -15.22
C ASP A 588 -8.95 19.37 -14.82
N LYS A 589 -9.39 18.32 -15.52
CA LYS A 589 -8.73 17.02 -15.44
C LYS A 589 -7.38 17.07 -16.14
N GLU A 590 -6.39 16.34 -15.65
CA GLU A 590 -5.01 16.48 -16.11
C GLU A 590 -4.38 15.14 -16.50
N ILE A 591 -3.67 15.13 -17.62
CA ILE A 591 -2.66 14.13 -17.95
C ILE A 591 -1.31 14.83 -17.99
N VAL A 592 -0.31 14.26 -17.32
CA VAL A 592 1.08 14.69 -17.43
C VAL A 592 1.77 13.84 -18.48
N ILE A 593 2.36 14.47 -19.48
CA ILE A 593 3.14 13.81 -20.54
C ILE A 593 4.60 14.20 -20.39
N SER A 594 5.47 13.20 -20.31
CA SER A 594 6.92 13.36 -20.13
C SER A 594 7.68 12.90 -21.37
N GLY A 595 8.74 13.63 -21.71
CA GLY A 595 9.71 13.22 -22.72
C GLY A 595 10.88 12.51 -22.07
N ILE A 596 10.82 11.18 -21.96
CA ILE A 596 11.84 10.38 -21.25
C ILE A 596 13.01 9.96 -22.14
N GLY A 597 12.94 10.27 -23.43
CA GLY A 597 13.94 9.90 -24.43
C GLY A 597 15.13 10.86 -24.52
N THR A 598 16.14 10.45 -25.28
CA THR A 598 17.45 11.12 -25.43
C THR A 598 17.45 12.15 -26.57
N THR A 599 16.26 12.62 -26.95
CA THR A 599 16.07 13.73 -27.88
C THR A 599 14.69 14.36 -27.67
N THR A 600 14.38 15.40 -28.43
CA THR A 600 13.09 16.11 -28.33
C THR A 600 11.92 15.19 -28.72
N LEU A 601 10.95 15.05 -27.82
CA LEU A 601 9.65 14.43 -28.09
C LEU A 601 8.69 15.48 -28.66
N ASN A 602 8.02 15.17 -29.77
CA ASN A 602 6.99 15.99 -30.39
C ASN A 602 5.63 15.30 -30.26
N VAL A 603 4.73 15.87 -29.47
CA VAL A 603 3.32 15.47 -29.39
C VAL A 603 2.55 16.30 -30.42
N THR A 604 2.11 15.64 -31.48
CA THR A 604 1.53 16.29 -32.67
C THR A 604 0.00 16.41 -32.61
N GLY A 605 -0.66 15.66 -31.73
CA GLY A 605 -2.10 15.73 -31.54
C GLY A 605 -2.55 15.01 -30.27
N ILE A 606 -3.51 15.60 -29.58
CA ILE A 606 -4.25 14.97 -28.48
C ILE A 606 -5.73 15.14 -28.77
N THR A 607 -6.44 14.02 -28.77
CA THR A 607 -7.86 13.96 -29.11
C THR A 607 -8.60 13.04 -28.15
N GLY A 608 -9.88 13.31 -27.89
CA GLY A 608 -10.74 12.43 -27.11
C GLY A 608 -12.11 12.23 -27.80
N PRO A 609 -13.01 11.45 -27.19
CA PRO A 609 -14.41 11.37 -27.59
C PRO A 609 -15.09 12.73 -27.52
N ALA A 610 -16.27 12.88 -28.13
CA ALA A 610 -16.98 14.16 -28.21
C ALA A 610 -17.36 14.76 -26.83
N TRP A 611 -17.45 13.93 -25.79
CA TRP A 611 -17.72 14.33 -24.41
C TRP A 611 -16.45 14.73 -23.63
N ILE A 612 -15.27 14.60 -24.23
CA ILE A 612 -14.03 15.22 -23.74
C ILE A 612 -13.80 16.50 -24.55
N THR A 613 -13.72 17.62 -23.85
CA THR A 613 -13.61 18.95 -24.45
C THR A 613 -12.42 19.73 -23.88
N ASN A 614 -12.10 20.86 -24.49
CA ASN A 614 -11.07 21.80 -24.00
C ASN A 614 -9.66 21.22 -23.75
N ILE A 615 -9.30 20.12 -24.43
CA ILE A 615 -7.95 19.52 -24.37
C ILE A 615 -6.88 20.57 -24.72
N THR A 616 -6.08 20.97 -23.72
CA THR A 616 -5.10 22.05 -23.84
C THR A 616 -3.82 21.75 -23.04
N PRO A 617 -2.62 21.82 -23.65
CA PRO A 617 -2.38 21.98 -25.08
C PRO A 617 -2.72 20.70 -25.87
N SER A 618 -3.19 20.86 -27.12
CA SER A 618 -3.47 19.73 -28.01
C SER A 618 -2.25 19.25 -28.82
N SER A 619 -1.13 19.99 -28.76
CA SER A 619 0.17 19.62 -29.32
C SER A 619 1.27 20.45 -28.67
N PHE A 620 2.48 19.90 -28.55
CA PHE A 620 3.64 20.54 -27.95
C PHE A 620 4.92 19.74 -28.23
N SER A 621 6.07 20.28 -27.84
CA SER A 621 7.35 19.57 -27.85
C SER A 621 7.99 19.62 -26.47
N ILE A 622 8.60 18.51 -26.06
CA ILE A 622 9.40 18.39 -24.84
C ILE A 622 10.85 18.19 -25.30
N LEU A 623 11.72 19.16 -24.99
CA LEU A 623 13.16 19.04 -25.26
C LEU A 623 13.75 17.86 -24.45
N GLU A 624 14.90 17.35 -24.87
CA GLU A 624 15.64 16.36 -24.07
C GLU A 624 15.94 16.95 -22.69
N GLY A 625 15.55 16.24 -21.62
CA GLY A 625 15.63 16.72 -20.23
C GLY A 625 14.73 17.91 -19.91
N GLY A 626 13.80 18.24 -20.81
CA GLY A 626 12.81 19.29 -20.63
C GLY A 626 11.65 18.86 -19.75
N CYS A 627 10.84 19.84 -19.34
CA CYS A 627 9.73 19.58 -18.44
C CYS A 627 8.62 18.75 -19.06
N PRO A 628 7.98 17.89 -18.24
CA PRO A 628 6.69 17.33 -18.61
C PRO A 628 5.69 18.43 -18.97
N ASN A 629 4.84 18.18 -19.95
CA ASN A 629 3.71 19.04 -20.27
C ASN A 629 2.45 18.51 -19.58
N ARG A 630 1.71 19.41 -18.94
CA ARG A 630 0.40 19.14 -18.36
C ARG A 630 -0.66 19.43 -19.41
N VAL A 631 -1.46 18.42 -19.71
CA VAL A 631 -2.58 18.49 -20.65
C VAL A 631 -3.85 18.49 -19.82
N THR A 632 -4.54 19.62 -19.79
CA THR A 632 -5.83 19.72 -19.14
C THR A 632 -6.95 19.41 -20.12
N PHE A 633 -8.05 18.83 -19.62
CA PHE A 633 -9.25 18.57 -20.39
C PHE A 633 -10.48 18.62 -19.50
N ASP A 634 -11.63 18.90 -20.12
CA ASP A 634 -12.92 18.94 -19.45
C ASP A 634 -13.78 17.77 -19.90
N ILE A 635 -14.63 17.28 -19.01
CA ILE A 635 -15.61 16.26 -19.33
C ILE A 635 -16.98 16.91 -19.38
N ASN A 636 -17.55 16.97 -20.57
CA ASN A 636 -18.86 17.53 -20.83
C ASN A 636 -19.89 16.41 -21.01
N ALA A 637 -20.61 16.12 -19.93
CA ALA A 637 -21.67 15.13 -19.91
C ALA A 637 -23.06 15.72 -20.21
N SER A 638 -23.16 16.95 -20.76
CA SER A 638 -24.43 17.66 -21.01
C SER A 638 -25.46 16.92 -21.87
N ALA A 639 -25.04 15.90 -22.62
CA ALA A 639 -25.91 15.10 -23.49
C ALA A 639 -26.23 13.70 -22.91
N TYR A 640 -25.77 13.40 -21.71
CA TYR A 640 -25.74 12.08 -21.10
C TYR A 640 -26.44 12.12 -19.73
N SER A 641 -27.05 11.01 -19.33
CA SER A 641 -27.72 10.90 -18.02
C SER A 641 -27.80 9.45 -17.58
N GLU A 642 -27.39 9.16 -16.34
CA GLU A 642 -27.42 7.82 -15.75
C GLU A 642 -26.72 6.74 -16.59
N GLU A 643 -25.51 7.02 -17.05
CA GLU A 643 -24.75 6.11 -17.91
C GLU A 643 -23.24 6.14 -17.64
N MET A 644 -22.57 5.02 -17.91
CA MET A 644 -21.12 4.93 -17.90
C MET A 644 -20.59 5.23 -19.31
N LEU A 645 -19.82 6.29 -19.46
CA LEU A 645 -19.10 6.61 -20.69
C LEU A 645 -17.71 5.97 -20.64
N VAL A 646 -17.38 5.20 -21.66
CA VAL A 646 -16.06 4.59 -21.84
C VAL A 646 -15.44 5.17 -23.11
N GLY A 647 -14.22 5.66 -23.01
CA GLY A 647 -13.49 6.23 -24.14
C GLY A 647 -11.99 6.26 -23.90
N ASN A 648 -11.25 6.85 -24.84
CA ASN A 648 -9.80 6.99 -24.75
C ASN A 648 -9.38 8.40 -25.11
N ILE A 649 -8.44 8.98 -24.37
CA ILE A 649 -7.63 10.10 -24.88
C ILE A 649 -6.53 9.50 -25.75
N ASN A 650 -6.56 9.83 -27.04
CA ASN A 650 -5.56 9.42 -28.01
C ASN A 650 -4.47 10.48 -28.13
N VAL A 651 -3.23 10.09 -27.82
CA VAL A 651 -2.03 10.93 -27.89
C VAL A 651 -1.17 10.47 -29.07
N VAL A 652 -0.95 11.36 -30.04
CA VAL A 652 -0.12 11.11 -31.22
C VAL A 652 1.22 11.79 -31.05
N SER A 653 2.30 11.01 -31.08
CA SER A 653 3.67 11.49 -30.89
C SER A 653 4.63 10.95 -31.95
N ASP A 654 5.84 11.49 -31.99
CA ASP A 654 6.95 10.96 -32.77
C ASP A 654 7.81 9.95 -31.99
N ASP A 655 7.26 9.32 -30.95
CA ASP A 655 7.94 8.30 -30.15
C ASP A 655 8.67 7.27 -31.03
N GLY A 656 9.90 6.96 -30.64
CA GLY A 656 10.83 6.15 -31.42
C GLY A 656 10.76 4.66 -31.12
N VAL A 657 9.95 4.22 -30.15
CA VAL A 657 9.82 2.82 -29.72
C VAL A 657 8.43 2.22 -30.01
N GLY A 658 7.61 2.91 -30.80
CA GLY A 658 6.32 2.39 -31.27
C GLY A 658 5.11 2.94 -30.51
N ASN A 659 5.30 3.82 -29.53
CA ASN A 659 4.22 4.50 -28.80
C ASN A 659 3.76 5.79 -29.49
N ASN A 660 3.80 5.81 -30.83
CA ASN A 660 3.44 6.95 -31.66
C ASN A 660 1.94 7.30 -31.57
N ASN A 661 1.12 6.37 -31.06
CA ASN A 661 -0.32 6.53 -30.90
C ASN A 661 -0.81 5.79 -29.65
N ILE A 662 -0.85 6.48 -28.51
CA ILE A 662 -1.23 5.95 -27.21
C ILE A 662 -2.71 6.19 -26.96
N ASN A 663 -3.41 5.19 -26.42
CA ASN A 663 -4.78 5.32 -25.94
C ASN A 663 -4.79 5.26 -24.41
N ILE A 664 -5.08 6.38 -23.77
CA ILE A 664 -5.25 6.50 -22.32
C ILE A 664 -6.73 6.24 -22.01
N PRO A 665 -7.10 5.11 -21.38
CA PRO A 665 -8.50 4.77 -21.12
C PRO A 665 -9.11 5.74 -20.10
N ILE A 666 -10.38 6.10 -20.33
CA ILE A 666 -11.17 6.99 -19.47
C ILE A 666 -12.57 6.43 -19.30
N HIS A 667 -12.91 6.14 -18.05
CA HIS A 667 -14.24 5.78 -17.58
C HIS A 667 -14.84 6.97 -16.86
N VAL A 668 -16.03 7.38 -17.30
CA VAL A 668 -16.81 8.46 -16.69
C VAL A 668 -18.14 7.89 -16.26
N VAL A 669 -18.53 8.16 -15.02
CA VAL A 669 -19.87 7.84 -14.53
C VAL A 669 -20.68 9.13 -14.59
N VAL A 670 -21.63 9.21 -15.53
CA VAL A 670 -22.54 10.35 -15.65
C VAL A 670 -23.77 10.05 -14.82
N SER A 671 -23.90 10.77 -13.72
CA SER A 671 -24.99 10.56 -12.80
C SER A 671 -25.12 11.75 -11.85
N ASP A 672 -26.36 12.19 -11.57
CA ASP A 672 -26.64 13.11 -10.43
C ASP A 672 -26.40 12.43 -9.08
N VAL A 673 -26.27 11.10 -9.14
CA VAL A 673 -26.05 10.15 -8.07
C VAL A 673 -24.54 10.12 -7.81
N TYR A 674 -24.11 10.78 -6.74
CA TYR A 674 -22.70 10.90 -6.40
C TYR A 674 -22.12 9.53 -6.03
N VAL A 675 -21.09 9.08 -6.75
CA VAL A 675 -20.32 7.89 -6.37
C VAL A 675 -19.15 8.38 -5.52
N GLU A 676 -19.32 8.37 -4.19
CA GLU A 676 -18.17 8.46 -3.28
C GLU A 676 -17.31 7.19 -3.49
N PRO A 677 -15.98 7.23 -3.25
CA PRO A 677 -15.20 6.02 -3.02
C PRO A 677 -15.93 5.07 -2.07
N ALA A 678 -15.58 3.78 -2.11
CA ALA A 678 -16.28 2.71 -1.38
C ALA A 678 -16.58 3.09 0.08
N PHE A 679 -15.68 3.85 0.73
CA PHE A 679 -15.88 4.44 2.05
C PHE A 679 -15.37 5.88 2.18
N ALA A 680 -16.04 6.67 3.01
CA ALA A 680 -15.60 8.00 3.42
C ALA A 680 -15.50 8.09 4.94
N ALA A 681 -14.39 8.69 5.39
CA ALA A 681 -14.10 8.90 6.79
C ALA A 681 -14.56 10.30 7.25
N PHE A 682 -15.31 10.34 8.35
CA PHE A 682 -15.74 11.56 9.00
C PHE A 682 -15.05 11.70 10.34
N TYR A 683 -14.15 12.68 10.44
CA TYR A 683 -13.43 13.00 11.68
C TYR A 683 -13.84 14.37 12.24
N ASN A 684 -14.01 14.44 13.56
CA ASN A 684 -14.39 15.69 14.25
C ASN A 684 -13.56 16.01 15.51
N ASN A 685 -12.36 15.45 15.65
CA ASN A 685 -11.49 15.55 16.82
C ASN A 685 -11.99 14.83 18.09
N SER A 686 -12.99 13.96 17.96
CA SER A 686 -13.50 13.14 19.06
C SER A 686 -14.04 11.79 18.61
N PHE A 687 -14.27 11.65 17.31
CA PHE A 687 -14.97 10.53 16.73
C PHE A 687 -14.57 10.37 15.27
N TYR A 688 -14.45 9.11 14.85
CA TYR A 688 -14.16 8.68 13.50
C TYR A 688 -15.28 7.75 13.03
N LEU A 689 -15.97 8.14 11.96
CA LEU A 689 -16.97 7.30 11.30
C LEU A 689 -16.52 6.98 9.90
N THR A 690 -16.45 5.70 9.60
CA THR A 690 -16.33 5.25 8.23
C THR A 690 -17.72 4.88 7.73
N GLU A 691 -18.18 5.55 6.67
CA GLU A 691 -19.46 5.26 6.04
C GLU A 691 -19.25 5.02 4.55
N SER A 692 -19.86 3.98 3.99
CA SER A 692 -19.80 3.80 2.54
C SER A 692 -20.59 4.85 1.79
N ASN A 693 -20.31 4.91 0.48
CA ASN A 693 -21.17 5.61 -0.47
C ASN A 693 -22.62 5.09 -0.45
N VAL A 694 -22.85 3.91 0.12
CA VAL A 694 -24.17 3.30 0.30
C VAL A 694 -24.71 3.41 1.73
N SER A 695 -24.12 4.30 2.52
CA SER A 695 -24.53 4.58 3.89
C SER A 695 -24.44 3.41 4.86
N ASN A 696 -23.80 2.29 4.53
CA ASN A 696 -23.49 1.30 5.55
C ASN A 696 -22.37 1.84 6.46
N ILE A 697 -22.43 1.47 7.75
CA ILE A 697 -21.23 1.52 8.61
C ILE A 697 -20.58 0.15 8.40
N GLY A 698 -19.30 0.04 8.08
CA GLY A 698 -18.50 -1.14 8.46
C GLY A 698 -18.76 -2.53 7.87
N HIS A 699 -19.15 -2.67 6.60
CA HIS A 699 -19.26 -4.02 6.04
C HIS A 699 -17.87 -4.66 5.82
N GLN A 700 -17.57 -5.73 6.59
CA GLN A 700 -16.48 -6.71 6.37
C GLN A 700 -15.03 -6.18 6.29
N ILE A 701 -14.79 -4.91 6.62
CA ILE A 701 -13.45 -4.34 6.73
C ILE A 701 -13.28 -3.82 8.15
N ASP A 702 -12.31 -4.38 8.88
CA ASP A 702 -12.05 -4.06 10.30
C ASP A 702 -11.79 -2.55 10.54
N SER A 703 -11.38 -1.83 9.51
CA SER A 703 -11.12 -0.38 9.52
C SER A 703 -12.37 0.49 9.34
N ALA A 704 -13.52 -0.10 9.01
CA ALA A 704 -14.76 0.62 8.80
C ALA A 704 -15.69 0.47 10.03
N SER A 705 -15.76 1.48 10.86
CA SER A 705 -16.54 1.42 12.11
C SER A 705 -16.93 2.80 12.61
N MET A 706 -17.71 2.82 13.69
CA MET A 706 -18.00 4.02 14.47
C MET A 706 -16.99 4.04 15.65
N THR A 707 -15.77 4.59 15.48
CA THR A 707 -14.69 4.57 16.50
C THR A 707 -14.48 5.88 17.25
N PHE A 708 -13.97 5.79 18.49
CA PHE A 708 -13.52 6.97 19.23
C PHE A 708 -12.20 7.52 18.67
N ASP A 709 -11.94 8.82 18.85
CA ASP A 709 -10.66 9.41 18.48
C ASP A 709 -9.50 8.69 19.20
N PRO A 710 -8.47 8.22 18.47
CA PRO A 710 -7.28 7.59 19.05
C PRO A 710 -6.59 8.46 20.11
N ALA A 711 -6.67 9.80 20.01
CA ALA A 711 -6.11 10.71 21.00
C ALA A 711 -6.89 10.71 22.34
N ILE A 712 -8.13 10.21 22.35
CA ILE A 712 -8.99 10.09 23.54
C ILE A 712 -8.97 8.64 24.07
N MET A 713 -8.91 7.65 23.17
CA MET A 713 -8.75 6.23 23.49
C MET A 713 -7.67 5.64 22.57
N PRO A 714 -6.44 5.41 23.07
CA PRO A 714 -5.28 5.05 22.24
C PRO A 714 -5.32 3.63 21.66
N ASP A 715 -6.34 2.85 22.00
CA ASP A 715 -6.52 1.50 21.50
C ASP A 715 -7.38 1.53 20.21
N PRO A 716 -6.81 1.21 19.03
CA PRO A 716 -7.51 1.25 17.75
C PRO A 716 -8.67 0.24 17.65
N ASP A 717 -8.71 -0.77 18.53
CA ASP A 717 -9.77 -1.79 18.53
C ASP A 717 -11.08 -1.29 19.21
N PHE A 718 -11.13 -0.06 19.71
CA PHE A 718 -12.27 0.50 20.46
C PHE A 718 -13.38 1.10 19.56
N GLY A 719 -13.98 0.27 18.70
CA GLY A 719 -15.15 0.61 17.89
C GLY A 719 -16.49 0.27 18.55
N PRO A 720 -17.24 1.18 19.20
CA PRO A 720 -18.51 0.86 19.87
C PRO A 720 -19.63 0.30 18.97
N VAL A 721 -19.57 0.53 17.65
CA VAL A 721 -20.50 -0.02 16.66
C VAL A 721 -19.73 -0.42 15.41
N PHE A 722 -19.77 -1.70 15.09
CA PHE A 722 -19.35 -2.28 13.81
C PHE A 722 -20.62 -2.51 12.96
N ASP A 723 -20.48 -2.74 11.66
CA ASP A 723 -21.55 -3.04 10.70
C ASP A 723 -22.96 -2.45 11.00
N GLY A 724 -23.38 -1.37 10.35
CA GLY A 724 -24.75 -0.85 10.42
C GLY A 724 -25.41 -0.94 9.06
N SER A 725 -25.93 -2.12 8.68
CA SER A 725 -26.44 -2.42 7.34
C SER A 725 -27.94 -2.76 7.33
N VAL A 726 -28.73 -2.14 6.44
CA VAL A 726 -30.07 -2.62 6.06
C VAL A 726 -30.02 -4.05 5.52
N ILE A 727 -30.92 -4.88 6.04
CA ILE A 727 -31.10 -6.26 5.58
C ILE A 727 -32.52 -6.46 5.08
N ILE A 728 -32.65 -7.32 4.07
CA ILE A 728 -33.94 -7.90 3.68
C ILE A 728 -33.82 -9.43 3.67
N GLY A 729 -34.75 -10.08 4.35
CA GLY A 729 -34.87 -11.54 4.41
C GLY A 729 -36.26 -12.01 4.05
N SER A 730 -36.44 -13.28 3.66
CA SER A 730 -37.78 -13.85 3.42
C SER A 730 -38.11 -14.94 4.43
N ASP A 731 -39.40 -15.04 4.78
CA ASP A 731 -39.96 -16.19 5.48
C ASP A 731 -40.09 -17.36 4.50
N ALA A 732 -39.00 -18.09 4.26
CA ALA A 732 -39.05 -19.32 3.50
C ALA A 732 -39.72 -20.44 4.32
N LEU A 733 -40.39 -21.36 3.63
CA LEU A 733 -41.13 -22.49 4.22
C LEU A 733 -40.26 -23.29 5.21
N ALA A 734 -40.88 -23.70 6.32
CA ALA A 734 -40.27 -24.45 7.43
C ALA A 734 -39.23 -25.49 6.98
N GLY A 735 -37.97 -25.29 7.41
CA GLY A 735 -36.83 -26.16 7.10
C GLY A 735 -35.84 -25.59 6.07
N SER A 736 -36.08 -24.39 5.55
CA SER A 736 -35.12 -23.63 4.75
C SER A 736 -34.40 -22.66 5.67
N THR A 737 -33.06 -22.57 5.61
CA THR A 737 -32.33 -21.47 6.26
C THR A 737 -32.90 -20.14 5.75
N HIS A 738 -33.36 -19.28 6.66
CA HIS A 738 -33.71 -17.91 6.30
C HIS A 738 -32.47 -17.27 5.69
N VAL A 739 -32.53 -16.90 4.41
CA VAL A 739 -31.47 -16.10 3.80
C VAL A 739 -31.91 -14.65 3.97
N ALA A 740 -31.47 -14.03 5.06
CA ALA A 740 -31.24 -12.60 5.04
C ALA A 740 -30.03 -12.40 4.12
N ARG A 741 -30.16 -11.58 3.09
CA ARG A 741 -28.98 -11.10 2.35
C ARG A 741 -28.77 -9.65 2.75
N TYR A 742 -27.52 -9.27 2.97
CA TYR A 742 -27.13 -7.89 2.81
C TYR A 742 -27.61 -7.45 1.43
N LEU A 743 -28.34 -6.34 1.39
CA LEU A 743 -28.56 -5.66 0.12
C LEU A 743 -27.22 -5.12 -0.41
N PHE A 744 -26.23 -4.96 0.47
CA PHE A 744 -24.95 -4.30 0.19
C PHE A 744 -23.85 -5.34 0.09
N ASN A 745 -23.49 -5.64 -1.13
CA ASN A 745 -22.09 -5.90 -1.44
C ASN A 745 -21.68 -4.68 -2.28
N GLU A 746 -20.45 -4.20 -2.07
CA GLU A 746 -19.85 -2.93 -2.54
C GLU A 746 -20.10 -2.61 -4.04
N ARG A 747 -20.50 -3.60 -4.83
CA ARG A 747 -20.73 -3.50 -6.27
C ARG A 747 -22.15 -3.13 -6.72
N TYR A 748 -23.14 -3.03 -5.82
CA TYR A 748 -24.57 -3.14 -6.24
C TYR A 748 -25.49 -1.93 -5.96
N MET A 749 -24.99 -0.79 -5.48
CA MET A 749 -25.83 0.41 -5.33
C MET A 749 -25.12 1.70 -5.74
N LEU A 750 -25.95 2.68 -6.12
CA LEU A 750 -25.54 4.02 -6.50
C LEU A 750 -26.33 5.03 -5.62
N ALA A 751 -25.66 6.00 -5.00
CA ALA A 751 -26.27 6.98 -4.09
C ALA A 751 -27.00 8.12 -4.81
N GLU A 752 -28.33 8.14 -4.81
CA GLU A 752 -29.17 9.01 -5.68
C GLU A 752 -28.96 10.53 -5.56
N THR A 753 -28.34 11.04 -4.50
CA THR A 753 -28.21 12.51 -4.32
C THR A 753 -26.92 12.96 -3.64
N GLU A 754 -26.54 14.21 -3.94
CA GLU A 754 -25.47 15.00 -3.31
C GLU A 754 -25.45 14.94 -1.78
N MET A 755 -24.27 14.68 -1.20
CA MET A 755 -24.01 14.88 0.22
C MET A 755 -24.00 16.37 0.55
N LYS A 756 -25.03 16.84 1.27
CA LYS A 756 -25.07 18.22 1.77
C LYS A 756 -24.62 18.28 3.23
N ALA A 757 -23.40 18.74 3.46
CA ALA A 757 -22.94 19.11 4.78
C ALA A 757 -23.55 20.46 5.19
N VAL A 758 -24.57 20.44 6.06
CA VAL A 758 -25.17 21.68 6.57
C VAL A 758 -24.57 21.99 7.94
N ASN A 759 -23.95 23.17 8.08
CA ASN A 759 -23.51 23.71 9.36
C ASN A 759 -24.63 24.59 9.94
N ALA A 760 -25.38 24.07 10.91
CA ALA A 760 -26.31 24.86 11.70
C ALA A 760 -25.95 24.72 13.19
N GLY A 761 -25.56 25.83 13.83
CA GLY A 761 -25.28 25.86 15.27
C GLY A 761 -24.07 25.02 15.77
N GLY A 762 -23.15 24.61 14.89
CA GLY A 762 -21.99 23.78 15.26
C GLY A 762 -22.23 22.26 15.19
N VAL A 763 -23.44 21.84 14.82
CA VAL A 763 -23.75 20.45 14.45
C VAL A 763 -23.59 20.34 12.93
N LYS A 764 -22.76 19.38 12.49
CA LYS A 764 -22.66 19.00 11.09
C LYS A 764 -23.67 17.89 10.83
N THR A 765 -24.45 18.05 9.76
CA THR A 765 -25.38 17.00 9.30
C THR A 765 -24.94 16.51 7.93
N LYS A 766 -24.74 15.19 7.79
CA LYS A 766 -24.65 14.52 6.47
C LYS A 766 -26.03 13.98 6.14
N ILE A 767 -26.44 14.16 4.89
CA ILE A 767 -27.65 13.57 4.34
C ILE A 767 -27.24 12.72 3.14
N ALA A 768 -27.62 11.45 3.14
CA ALA A 768 -27.45 10.57 1.99
C ALA A 768 -28.79 9.94 1.61
N LYS A 769 -29.06 9.84 0.32
CA LYS A 769 -30.19 9.09 -0.23
C LYS A 769 -29.64 8.06 -1.18
N ALA A 770 -30.13 6.83 -1.13
CA ALA A 770 -29.96 5.93 -2.26
C ALA A 770 -31.18 5.09 -2.53
N ARG A 771 -31.15 4.49 -3.73
CA ARG A 771 -32.17 3.60 -4.23
C ARG A 771 -31.51 2.34 -4.75
N CYS A 772 -31.97 1.20 -4.25
CA CYS A 772 -31.60 -0.11 -4.77
C CYS A 772 -32.69 -0.64 -5.70
N ASN A 773 -32.30 -1.05 -6.90
CA ASN A 773 -33.04 -2.03 -7.70
C ASN A 773 -32.16 -3.27 -7.83
N PRO A 774 -32.51 -4.42 -7.23
CA PRO A 774 -31.70 -5.63 -7.35
C PRO A 774 -31.74 -6.14 -8.80
N LEU A 775 -30.77 -5.72 -9.61
CA LEU A 775 -30.76 -5.93 -11.07
C LEU A 775 -29.71 -6.94 -11.56
N ASP A 776 -28.86 -7.53 -10.71
CA ASP A 776 -27.86 -8.49 -11.19
C ASP A 776 -28.36 -9.96 -11.18
N PRO A 777 -28.25 -10.74 -12.27
CA PRO A 777 -28.83 -12.09 -12.41
C PRO A 777 -28.00 -13.27 -11.85
N LEU A 778 -27.01 -13.07 -10.99
CA LEU A 778 -26.19 -14.19 -10.48
C LEU A 778 -26.85 -14.94 -9.29
N PRO A 779 -26.67 -16.27 -9.17
CA PRO A 779 -27.67 -17.16 -8.61
C PRO A 779 -27.82 -17.12 -7.06
N PRO A 780 -28.96 -17.56 -6.50
CA PRO A 780 -29.90 -18.45 -7.17
C PRO A 780 -31.28 -17.85 -7.49
N PHE A 781 -31.64 -18.00 -8.77
CA PHE A 781 -32.88 -17.64 -9.49
C PHE A 781 -34.24 -17.95 -8.83
N HIS A 782 -34.28 -18.59 -7.67
CA HIS A 782 -35.55 -18.93 -7.02
C HIS A 782 -36.04 -17.89 -5.99
N TRP A 783 -35.27 -16.84 -5.72
CA TRP A 783 -35.61 -15.83 -4.72
C TRP A 783 -36.04 -14.53 -5.42
N LYS A 784 -37.34 -14.26 -5.38
CA LYS A 784 -38.03 -13.30 -6.25
C LYS A 784 -37.98 -11.86 -5.69
N TRP A 785 -36.81 -11.22 -5.66
CA TRP A 785 -36.62 -9.89 -5.03
C TRP A 785 -36.74 -8.69 -5.99
N TRP A 786 -36.75 -8.92 -7.30
CA TRP A 786 -36.76 -7.93 -8.38
C TRP A 786 -37.96 -6.97 -8.40
N TRP A 787 -38.99 -7.20 -7.58
CA TRP A 787 -40.12 -6.29 -7.44
C TRP A 787 -39.99 -5.37 -6.23
N LEU A 788 -38.94 -5.41 -5.41
CA LEU A 788 -38.79 -4.46 -4.30
C LEU A 788 -37.81 -3.35 -4.69
N THR A 789 -38.23 -2.10 -4.49
CA THR A 789 -37.32 -0.96 -4.40
C THR A 789 -37.10 -0.66 -2.94
N VAL A 790 -35.83 -0.46 -2.59
CA VAL A 790 -35.44 0.06 -1.28
C VAL A 790 -34.90 1.46 -1.51
N GLU A 791 -35.56 2.45 -0.93
CA GLU A 791 -35.02 3.78 -0.79
C GLU A 791 -34.59 3.94 0.67
N TYR A 792 -33.43 4.52 0.91
CA TYR A 792 -33.06 4.91 2.26
C TYR A 792 -32.56 6.33 2.30
N TYR A 793 -32.71 6.91 3.48
CA TYR A 793 -32.32 8.25 3.83
C TYR A 793 -31.51 8.19 5.12
N ASP A 794 -30.26 8.61 5.04
CA ASP A 794 -29.35 8.65 6.17
C ASP A 794 -29.19 10.08 6.65
N LYS A 795 -29.17 10.28 7.97
CA LYS A 795 -28.78 11.53 8.61
C LYS A 795 -27.81 11.26 9.75
N ILE A 796 -26.58 11.74 9.58
CA ILE A 796 -25.55 11.66 10.62
C ILE A 796 -25.43 13.02 11.29
N PHE A 797 -25.57 13.06 12.61
CA PHE A 797 -25.36 14.26 13.42
C PHE A 797 -24.05 14.12 14.19
N TYR A 798 -23.13 15.06 13.97
CA TYR A 798 -21.83 15.06 14.65
C TYR A 798 -21.39 16.48 15.02
N SER A 799 -20.76 16.64 16.19
CA SER A 799 -20.26 17.92 16.73
C SER A 799 -18.87 17.74 17.33
N GLY A 800 -17.96 18.69 17.07
CA GLY A 800 -16.55 18.63 17.50
C GLY A 800 -16.26 19.18 18.90
N THR A 801 -17.27 19.49 19.72
CA THR A 801 -17.04 19.74 21.16
C THR A 801 -17.02 18.42 21.91
N ILE A 802 -16.55 18.32 23.17
CA ILE A 802 -16.59 17.09 24.02
C ILE A 802 -17.82 17.02 24.98
N ASN A 803 -18.73 18.00 24.93
CA ASN A 803 -19.93 18.01 25.79
C ASN A 803 -21.28 18.10 25.06
N SER A 804 -21.31 18.09 23.72
CA SER A 804 -22.57 18.15 22.94
C SER A 804 -23.40 16.86 23.06
N MET A 805 -24.72 16.96 22.89
CA MET A 805 -25.64 15.80 22.82
C MET A 805 -25.65 15.15 21.43
N GLU A 806 -25.16 15.88 20.44
CA GLU A 806 -25.20 15.58 18.99
C GLU A 806 -23.93 14.88 18.52
N ARG A 807 -23.34 14.04 19.39
CA ARG A 807 -22.05 13.38 19.13
C ARG A 807 -22.16 12.08 18.34
N PHE A 808 -23.21 11.31 18.60
CA PHE A 808 -23.23 9.86 18.34
C PHE A 808 -24.61 9.45 17.86
N ILE A 809 -25.10 10.04 16.76
CA ILE A 809 -26.49 9.82 16.36
C ILE A 809 -26.57 9.68 14.85
N LYS A 810 -26.91 8.46 14.44
CA LYS A 810 -27.25 8.13 13.05
C LYS A 810 -28.74 7.84 12.98
N LYS A 811 -29.48 8.66 12.24
CA LYS A 811 -30.89 8.42 11.96
C LYS A 811 -31.02 7.82 10.58
N TRP A 812 -31.61 6.63 10.52
CA TRP A 812 -31.95 5.97 9.28
C TRP A 812 -33.44 6.06 9.02
N HIS A 813 -33.80 6.25 7.75
CA HIS A 813 -35.15 6.09 7.25
C HIS A 813 -35.09 5.15 6.05
N VAL A 814 -35.70 3.97 6.16
CA VAL A 814 -35.78 2.99 5.09
C VAL A 814 -37.21 2.92 4.60
N LYS A 815 -37.39 3.08 3.28
CA LYS A 815 -38.66 3.00 2.59
C LYS A 815 -38.62 1.84 1.58
N ILE A 816 -39.56 0.91 1.71
CA ILE A 816 -39.62 -0.28 0.86
C ILE A 816 -40.97 -0.34 0.18
N TYR A 817 -40.98 -0.46 -1.15
CA TYR A 817 -42.21 -0.56 -1.93
C TYR A 817 -42.04 -1.51 -3.12
N LYS A 818 -43.17 -1.91 -3.70
CA LYS A 818 -43.18 -2.84 -4.84
C LYS A 818 -43.13 -2.10 -6.18
N ASN A 819 -42.20 -2.48 -7.06
CA ASN A 819 -42.20 -2.06 -8.46
C ASN A 819 -43.25 -2.80 -9.29
N PRO A 820 -43.79 -2.17 -10.34
CA PRO A 820 -44.52 -2.87 -11.39
C PRO A 820 -43.67 -3.98 -11.98
N LYS A 821 -44.29 -5.11 -12.31
CA LYS A 821 -43.55 -6.21 -12.94
C LYS A 821 -42.93 -5.77 -14.27
N PRO A 822 -41.68 -6.16 -14.58
CA PRO A 822 -41.12 -5.91 -15.89
C PRO A 822 -41.93 -6.62 -16.99
N PRO A 823 -42.04 -6.04 -18.20
CA PRO A 823 -42.81 -6.63 -19.31
C PRO A 823 -42.32 -8.01 -19.75
N TRP A 824 -41.05 -8.32 -19.49
CA TRP A 824 -40.39 -9.59 -19.85
C TRP A 824 -40.58 -10.71 -18.81
N TRP A 825 -41.28 -10.44 -17.69
CA TRP A 825 -41.53 -11.44 -16.65
C TRP A 825 -42.75 -12.32 -16.97
N ASP A 826 -42.52 -13.63 -17.08
CA ASP A 826 -43.58 -14.62 -17.35
C ASP A 826 -44.47 -14.84 -16.11
N VAL A 827 -45.76 -14.58 -16.30
CA VAL A 827 -46.79 -14.65 -15.26
C VAL A 827 -47.21 -16.07 -14.93
N SER A 828 -46.77 -17.07 -15.70
CA SER A 828 -47.18 -18.47 -15.47
C SER A 828 -46.46 -19.15 -14.30
N ASP A 829 -45.37 -18.59 -13.77
CA ASP A 829 -44.55 -19.21 -12.70
C ASP A 829 -44.66 -18.49 -11.33
N VAL A 830 -45.64 -17.61 -11.19
CA VAL A 830 -45.96 -17.00 -9.89
C VAL A 830 -46.84 -17.97 -9.12
N SER A 831 -46.20 -18.91 -8.41
CA SER A 831 -46.82 -19.58 -7.25
C SER A 831 -47.59 -18.53 -6.45
N THR A 832 -48.88 -18.76 -6.20
CA THR A 832 -49.85 -17.80 -5.63
C THR A 832 -49.56 -17.32 -4.20
N THR A 833 -48.36 -17.56 -3.69
CA THR A 833 -47.90 -17.14 -2.37
C THR A 833 -46.47 -16.62 -2.53
N ASN A 834 -46.31 -15.31 -2.73
CA ASN A 834 -45.03 -14.70 -2.41
C ASN A 834 -44.77 -14.93 -0.91
N PRO A 835 -43.55 -15.24 -0.47
CA PRO A 835 -43.26 -15.26 0.96
C PRO A 835 -43.41 -13.83 1.52
N ALA A 836 -43.71 -13.73 2.81
CA ALA A 836 -43.52 -12.46 3.50
C ALA A 836 -42.03 -12.12 3.48
N ALA A 837 -41.69 -10.84 3.32
CA ALA A 837 -40.34 -10.37 3.50
C ALA A 837 -40.21 -9.74 4.90
N LEU A 838 -39.01 -9.75 5.46
CA LEU A 838 -38.62 -9.04 6.65
C LEU A 838 -37.63 -7.98 6.20
N ALA A 839 -37.78 -6.77 6.70
CA ALA A 839 -36.80 -5.71 6.49
C ALA A 839 -36.36 -5.16 7.84
N GLY A 840 -35.10 -4.77 7.97
CA GLY A 840 -34.56 -4.23 9.22
C GLY A 840 -33.12 -3.79 9.08
N ILE A 841 -32.39 -3.79 10.20
CA ILE A 841 -30.98 -3.40 10.29
C ILE A 841 -30.18 -4.49 11.00
N ALA A 842 -29.05 -4.89 10.42
CA ALA A 842 -27.99 -5.58 11.13
C ALA A 842 -27.09 -4.49 11.71
N VAL A 843 -26.92 -4.48 13.04
CA VAL A 843 -26.01 -3.54 13.71
C VAL A 843 -25.09 -4.33 14.58
N ASP A 844 -23.78 -4.26 14.35
CA ASP A 844 -22.79 -4.84 15.24
C ASP A 844 -22.43 -3.92 16.42
N ILE A 845 -22.58 -4.37 17.67
CA ILE A 845 -22.41 -3.53 18.86
C ILE A 845 -21.36 -4.13 19.79
N ASP A 846 -20.10 -3.78 19.59
CA ASP A 846 -18.97 -4.30 20.39
C ASP A 846 -18.26 -3.18 21.15
N CYS A 847 -18.65 -2.97 22.40
CA CYS A 847 -18.44 -1.68 23.06
C CYS A 847 -17.81 -1.80 24.45
N PRO A 848 -16.50 -2.01 24.66
CA PRO A 848 -15.41 -2.14 23.69
C PRO A 848 -15.06 -3.60 23.39
N SER A 849 -14.43 -3.82 22.22
CA SER A 849 -13.85 -5.07 21.71
C SER A 849 -13.85 -6.24 22.69
N ASP A 850 -14.44 -7.36 22.27
CA ASP A 850 -14.48 -8.63 22.99
C ASP A 850 -13.11 -9.33 23.11
N THR A 851 -12.02 -8.64 22.77
CA THR A 851 -10.66 -9.12 22.96
C THR A 851 -10.28 -9.15 24.45
N GLY A 852 -10.14 -10.36 24.98
CA GLY A 852 -9.86 -10.59 26.40
C GLY A 852 -11.13 -10.65 27.24
N ASN A 853 -11.02 -10.99 28.53
CA ASN A 853 -12.16 -11.33 29.40
C ASN A 853 -13.15 -10.16 29.72
N ALA A 854 -13.26 -9.14 28.88
CA ALA A 854 -14.23 -8.06 29.00
C ALA A 854 -15.64 -8.61 28.73
N LEU A 855 -16.51 -8.59 29.73
CA LEU A 855 -17.88 -9.09 29.60
C LEU A 855 -18.80 -7.99 29.10
N ASN A 856 -19.44 -8.12 27.95
CA ASN A 856 -20.50 -7.18 27.59
C ASN A 856 -21.78 -7.43 28.41
N THR A 857 -22.50 -6.36 28.74
CA THR A 857 -23.79 -6.40 29.46
C THR A 857 -24.88 -5.84 28.56
N PRO A 858 -25.74 -6.67 27.96
CA PRO A 858 -26.86 -6.22 27.16
C PRO A 858 -27.99 -5.65 28.03
N GLY A 859 -28.81 -4.77 27.45
CA GLY A 859 -30.01 -4.23 28.08
C GLY A 859 -31.05 -3.72 27.08
N PHE A 860 -32.29 -3.60 27.55
CA PHE A 860 -33.42 -3.09 26.77
C PHE A 860 -34.21 -2.08 27.59
N ASP A 861 -34.52 -0.93 27.00
CA ASP A 861 -35.43 0.07 27.56
C ASP A 861 -36.71 0.12 26.72
N GLU A 862 -37.74 -0.57 27.19
CA GLU A 862 -39.05 -0.65 26.54
C GLU A 862 -39.68 0.73 26.31
N SER A 863 -39.42 1.71 27.18
CA SER A 863 -40.01 3.05 27.06
C SER A 863 -39.41 3.88 25.91
N LEU A 864 -38.21 3.50 25.48
CA LEU A 864 -37.46 4.14 24.40
C LEU A 864 -37.30 3.23 23.18
N ASN A 865 -37.81 2.01 23.26
CA ASN A 865 -37.55 0.93 22.31
C ASN A 865 -36.05 0.81 21.96
N LEU A 866 -35.20 0.96 22.98
CA LEU A 866 -33.74 1.03 22.87
C LEU A 866 -33.14 -0.30 23.30
N LEU A 867 -32.52 -1.00 22.35
CA LEU A 867 -31.59 -2.09 22.62
C LEU A 867 -30.20 -1.50 22.81
N TYR A 868 -29.47 -1.87 23.87
CA TYR A 868 -28.13 -1.36 24.11
C TYR A 868 -27.21 -2.42 24.70
N GLN A 869 -25.92 -2.19 24.53
CA GLN A 869 -24.83 -2.95 25.13
C GLN A 869 -23.96 -2.01 25.94
N GLN A 870 -23.52 -2.48 27.09
CA GLN A 870 -22.50 -1.85 27.90
C GLN A 870 -21.30 -2.78 27.95
N GLY A 871 -20.15 -2.38 27.45
CA GLY A 871 -18.91 -3.09 27.74
C GLY A 871 -18.08 -2.36 28.79
N PHE A 872 -17.19 -3.14 29.38
CA PHE A 872 -16.29 -2.69 30.42
C PHE A 872 -14.90 -2.53 29.79
N GLY A 873 -14.38 -1.31 29.76
CA GLY A 873 -13.01 -1.09 29.35
C GLY A 873 -12.02 -1.79 30.28
N ALA A 874 -10.81 -2.03 29.79
CA ALA A 874 -9.78 -2.74 30.53
C ALA A 874 -9.25 -1.86 31.69
N GLY A 875 -9.82 -2.01 32.89
CA GLY A 875 -9.31 -1.36 34.10
C GLY A 875 -9.96 0.00 34.43
N SER A 876 -9.24 1.11 34.24
CA SER A 876 -9.67 2.47 34.61
C SER A 876 -10.49 3.20 33.53
N GLU A 877 -10.72 2.54 32.42
CA GLU A 877 -11.46 3.09 31.29
C GLU A 877 -12.95 3.26 31.62
N PRO A 878 -13.60 4.30 31.07
CA PRO A 878 -15.02 4.51 31.28
C PRO A 878 -15.83 3.37 30.62
N ASN A 879 -16.92 2.96 31.27
CA ASN A 879 -17.88 2.07 30.63
C ASN A 879 -18.46 2.77 29.39
N LEU A 880 -18.34 2.10 28.26
CA LEU A 880 -18.92 2.56 27.01
C LEU A 880 -20.31 1.95 26.86
N PHE A 881 -21.20 2.70 26.22
CA PHE A 881 -22.55 2.27 25.93
C PHE A 881 -22.84 2.54 24.47
N ALA A 882 -23.37 1.56 23.76
CA ALA A 882 -23.86 1.71 22.40
C ALA A 882 -25.21 1.02 22.27
N GLY A 883 -26.05 1.49 21.35
CA GLY A 883 -27.39 0.95 21.21
C GLY A 883 -28.11 1.42 19.96
N VAL A 884 -29.20 0.73 19.65
CA VAL A 884 -30.09 1.03 18.54
C VAL A 884 -31.50 1.20 19.10
N ALA A 885 -32.09 2.37 18.85
CA ALA A 885 -33.48 2.64 19.18
C ALA A 885 -34.34 2.67 17.92
N TRP A 886 -35.47 1.98 17.96
CA TRP A 886 -36.51 2.13 16.94
C TRP A 886 -37.25 3.45 17.14
N HIS A 887 -37.37 4.22 16.05
CA HIS A 887 -37.86 5.59 16.08
C HIS A 887 -39.09 5.79 15.19
N ASP A 888 -40.09 4.90 15.24
CA ASP A 888 -41.38 5.14 14.60
C ASP A 888 -42.30 5.94 15.55
N PRO A 889 -42.76 7.15 15.18
CA PRO A 889 -43.65 7.96 16.02
C PRO A 889 -45.08 7.41 16.13
N ASP A 890 -45.51 6.54 15.20
CA ASP A 890 -46.91 6.11 15.05
C ASP A 890 -47.15 4.62 15.34
N ASP A 891 -46.10 3.79 15.37
CA ASP A 891 -46.20 2.33 15.55
C ASP A 891 -45.68 1.88 16.93
N VAL A 892 -46.59 1.36 17.77
CA VAL A 892 -46.32 0.80 19.11
C VAL A 892 -46.24 -0.74 19.09
N ASP A 893 -46.38 -1.37 17.92
CA ASP A 893 -46.32 -2.82 17.86
C ASP A 893 -44.90 -3.35 18.16
N PRO A 894 -44.78 -4.45 18.93
CA PRO A 894 -43.51 -5.02 19.33
C PRO A 894 -42.66 -5.45 18.13
N ILE A 895 -41.34 -5.21 18.25
CA ILE A 895 -40.32 -5.53 17.25
C ILE A 895 -40.31 -7.05 16.96
N ASN A 896 -40.35 -7.45 15.69
CA ASN A 896 -39.88 -8.79 15.33
C ASN A 896 -38.37 -8.70 15.18
N ALA A 897 -37.57 -9.49 15.91
CA ALA A 897 -36.14 -9.60 15.68
C ALA A 897 -35.83 -11.01 15.15
N LEU A 898 -35.48 -11.11 13.87
CA LEU A 898 -34.75 -12.27 13.37
C LEU A 898 -33.34 -12.18 13.90
N ILE A 899 -32.77 -13.29 14.34
CA ILE A 899 -31.37 -13.39 14.73
C ILE A 899 -30.78 -14.47 13.86
N THR A 900 -29.74 -14.13 13.10
CA THR A 900 -29.07 -15.04 12.15
C THR A 900 -27.69 -15.39 12.65
N ALA A 901 -27.19 -16.57 12.30
CA ALA A 901 -25.85 -17.01 12.71
C ALA A 901 -24.77 -16.15 12.06
N ASN A 902 -23.78 -15.73 12.85
CA ASN A 902 -22.68 -14.88 12.43
C ASN A 902 -21.83 -15.54 11.31
N ASP A 903 -21.58 -16.85 11.44
CA ASP A 903 -20.74 -17.70 10.57
C ASP A 903 -21.20 -17.82 9.11
N ILE A 904 -22.38 -17.31 8.77
CA ILE A 904 -22.92 -17.33 7.40
C ILE A 904 -22.90 -15.94 6.77
N TYR A 905 -22.86 -14.87 7.58
CA TYR A 905 -23.24 -13.53 7.14
C TYR A 905 -22.21 -12.43 7.45
N ILE A 906 -21.64 -12.36 8.66
CA ILE A 906 -20.65 -11.31 8.99
C ILE A 906 -19.23 -11.92 9.02
N TYR A 907 -18.97 -12.97 9.83
CA TYR A 907 -17.63 -13.57 9.95
C TYR A 907 -17.64 -15.10 9.76
N PRO A 908 -17.31 -15.62 8.57
CA PRO A 908 -17.45 -17.05 8.26
C PRO A 908 -16.42 -17.99 8.93
N ASN A 909 -15.39 -17.46 9.61
CA ASN A 909 -14.20 -18.24 9.98
C ASN A 909 -13.89 -18.33 11.49
N GLU A 910 -14.53 -17.56 12.38
CA GLU A 910 -14.22 -17.55 13.81
C GLU A 910 -15.48 -17.67 14.69
N GLY A 911 -15.39 -18.47 15.75
CA GLY A 911 -16.50 -18.73 16.69
C GLY A 911 -16.35 -17.88 17.94
N TYR A 912 -17.41 -17.18 18.34
CA TYR A 912 -17.38 -16.16 19.38
C TYR A 912 -17.98 -16.64 20.72
N ASP A 913 -17.68 -15.92 21.80
CA ASP A 913 -18.07 -16.27 23.17
C ASP A 913 -19.52 -15.86 23.49
N THR A 914 -20.22 -16.63 24.34
CA THR A 914 -21.63 -16.38 24.68
C THR A 914 -21.83 -15.18 25.62
N ASP A 915 -21.86 -13.96 25.11
CA ASP A 915 -22.15 -12.73 25.87
C ASP A 915 -23.40 -11.97 25.39
N SER A 916 -24.13 -12.56 24.43
CA SER A 916 -24.90 -11.80 23.45
C SER A 916 -26.30 -11.33 23.86
N LEU A 917 -26.68 -10.18 23.28
CA LEU A 917 -28.02 -9.58 23.20
C LEU A 917 -29.15 -10.61 22.95
N TRP A 918 -28.84 -11.76 22.33
CA TRP A 918 -29.68 -12.95 22.19
C TRP A 918 -30.43 -13.36 23.46
N SER A 919 -29.71 -13.55 24.58
CA SER A 919 -30.31 -14.03 25.83
C SER A 919 -31.30 -13.00 26.38
N LEU A 920 -31.10 -11.72 26.08
CA LEU A 920 -32.05 -10.68 26.42
C LEU A 920 -33.30 -10.82 25.55
N MET A 921 -33.16 -10.79 24.22
CA MET A 921 -34.28 -10.77 23.28
C MET A 921 -35.23 -11.98 23.43
N THR A 922 -34.69 -13.17 23.68
CA THR A 922 -35.49 -14.40 23.91
C THR A 922 -36.38 -14.35 25.16
N ASN A 923 -36.08 -13.47 26.13
CA ASN A 923 -36.81 -13.39 27.40
C ASN A 923 -37.82 -12.23 27.47
N TYR A 924 -37.86 -11.32 26.48
CA TYR A 924 -38.81 -10.20 26.45
C TYR A 924 -40.03 -10.50 25.58
N SER A 925 -41.24 -10.28 26.12
CA SER A 925 -42.51 -10.60 25.45
C SER A 925 -42.86 -9.75 24.22
N GLY A 926 -41.96 -8.83 23.83
CA GLY A 926 -42.09 -7.95 22.67
C GLY A 926 -41.11 -8.27 21.54
N PHE A 927 -40.38 -9.39 21.62
CA PHE A 927 -39.51 -9.86 20.54
C PHE A 927 -39.94 -11.26 20.12
N ALA A 928 -40.21 -11.45 18.83
CA ALA A 928 -40.42 -12.77 18.24
C ALA A 928 -39.14 -13.24 17.56
N VAL A 929 -38.49 -14.25 18.14
CA VAL A 929 -37.33 -14.92 17.52
C VAL A 929 -37.85 -15.90 16.47
N VAL A 930 -37.50 -15.65 15.21
CA VAL A 930 -38.04 -16.40 14.06
C VAL A 930 -37.19 -17.64 13.69
N ASP A 931 -35.89 -17.68 14.04
CA ASP A 931 -35.05 -18.88 13.92
C ASP A 931 -34.85 -19.58 15.27
N THR A 932 -35.31 -20.83 15.38
CA THR A 932 -35.22 -21.63 16.61
C THR A 932 -34.32 -22.86 16.44
N SER A 933 -33.44 -22.89 15.44
CA SER A 933 -32.51 -24.01 15.26
C SER A 933 -31.39 -23.98 16.32
N ILE A 934 -31.64 -24.67 17.44
CA ILE A 934 -30.92 -24.67 18.74
C ILE A 934 -29.41 -25.03 18.69
N SER A 935 -28.83 -25.45 17.56
CA SER A 935 -27.46 -26.01 17.54
C SER A 935 -26.32 -25.00 17.41
N ARG A 936 -26.57 -23.69 17.32
CA ARG A 936 -25.55 -22.63 17.10
C ARG A 936 -25.66 -21.43 18.05
N ILE A 937 -26.14 -21.67 19.28
CA ILE A 937 -26.43 -20.61 20.28
C ILE A 937 -25.20 -19.76 20.70
N ALA A 938 -23.98 -20.19 20.37
CA ALA A 938 -22.76 -19.45 20.70
C ALA A 938 -22.42 -18.28 19.75
N ASP A 939 -22.96 -18.26 18.52
CA ASP A 939 -22.47 -17.35 17.45
C ASP A 939 -23.52 -16.31 17.01
N TYR A 940 -24.24 -15.71 17.96
CA TYR A 940 -25.34 -14.78 17.67
C TYR A 940 -25.07 -13.39 18.21
N ASN A 941 -24.18 -12.63 17.57
CA ASN A 941 -23.86 -11.31 18.07
C ASN A 941 -24.88 -10.27 17.61
N GLN A 942 -25.26 -10.08 16.34
CA GLN A 942 -26.33 -9.10 16.05
C GLN A 942 -27.21 -9.31 14.81
N VAL A 943 -28.51 -9.03 14.99
CA VAL A 943 -29.51 -8.65 13.98
C VAL A 943 -30.71 -7.99 14.68
N ILE A 944 -31.26 -6.88 14.16
CA ILE A 944 -32.57 -6.33 14.58
C ILE A 944 -33.49 -6.24 13.37
N THR A 945 -34.50 -7.11 13.28
CA THR A 945 -35.49 -6.95 12.21
C THR A 945 -36.56 -5.92 12.55
N GLY A 946 -37.12 -5.34 11.49
CA GLY A 946 -38.20 -4.38 11.56
C GLY A 946 -39.51 -5.03 11.14
N LYS A 947 -40.24 -4.33 10.27
CA LYS A 947 -41.63 -4.64 9.92
C LYS A 947 -41.69 -5.84 8.97
N GLN A 948 -42.57 -6.81 9.26
CA GLN A 948 -42.88 -7.88 8.32
C GLN A 948 -43.69 -7.31 7.14
N ILE A 949 -43.15 -7.50 5.94
CA ILE A 949 -43.74 -7.15 4.67
C ILE A 949 -44.68 -8.28 4.25
N ALA A 950 -45.99 -8.05 4.32
CA ALA A 950 -46.95 -9.08 3.93
C ALA A 950 -46.77 -9.47 2.45
N ALA A 951 -46.91 -10.78 2.20
CA ALA A 951 -46.82 -11.39 0.87
C ALA A 951 -47.67 -10.69 -0.19
N ASP A 952 -48.84 -10.18 0.22
CA ASP A 952 -49.90 -9.61 -0.60
C ASP A 952 -49.89 -8.08 -0.68
N LEU A 953 -48.83 -7.40 -0.21
CA LEU A 953 -48.69 -5.94 -0.37
C LEU A 953 -49.05 -5.51 -1.80
N ALA A 954 -49.95 -4.52 -1.94
CA ALA A 954 -50.24 -3.90 -3.21
C ALA A 954 -49.00 -3.13 -3.72
N VAL A 955 -48.96 -2.81 -5.02
CA VAL A 955 -47.90 -1.97 -5.63
C VAL A 955 -47.81 -0.58 -4.98
N THR A 956 -48.87 -0.15 -4.29
CA THR A 956 -48.96 1.13 -3.58
C THR A 956 -48.53 1.07 -2.12
N ASP A 957 -48.34 -0.12 -1.56
CA ASP A 957 -48.05 -0.25 -0.14
C ASP A 957 -46.57 0.02 0.10
N THR A 958 -46.28 0.88 1.08
CA THR A 958 -44.94 1.32 1.46
C THR A 958 -44.70 0.96 2.92
N ILE A 959 -43.50 0.46 3.22
CA ILE A 959 -43.05 0.23 4.59
C ILE A 959 -41.95 1.23 4.88
N GLU A 960 -42.16 2.01 5.94
CA GLU A 960 -41.21 2.98 6.45
C GLU A 960 -40.69 2.49 7.82
N MET A 961 -39.39 2.60 8.02
CA MET A 961 -38.71 2.18 9.25
C MET A 961 -37.69 3.24 9.62
N GLN A 962 -37.58 3.53 10.91
CA GLN A 962 -36.63 4.51 11.40
C GLN A 962 -35.81 3.97 12.56
N PHE A 963 -34.49 4.12 12.47
CA PHE A 963 -33.55 3.66 13.50
C PHE A 963 -32.69 4.81 13.96
N LEU A 964 -32.34 4.79 15.24
CA LEU A 964 -31.39 5.69 15.87
C LEU A 964 -30.23 4.86 16.43
N ILE A 965 -29.07 4.92 15.80
CA ILE A 965 -27.85 4.32 16.35
C ILE A 965 -27.21 5.36 17.26
N VAL A 966 -26.98 4.99 18.51
CA VAL A 966 -26.50 5.88 19.57
C VAL A 966 -25.31 5.28 20.33
N ALA A 967 -24.33 6.11 20.67
CA ALA A 967 -23.26 5.75 21.59
C ALA A 967 -23.09 6.79 22.71
N SER A 968 -22.48 6.39 23.82
CA SER A 968 -22.22 7.24 24.98
C SER A 968 -21.04 6.71 25.80
N ALA A 969 -20.00 7.53 25.93
CA ALA A 969 -18.88 7.28 26.86
C ALA A 969 -19.15 7.77 28.30
N THR A 970 -20.35 8.30 28.56
CA THR A 970 -20.67 9.02 29.81
C THR A 970 -21.77 8.35 30.62
N GLY A 971 -22.15 7.13 30.26
CA GLY A 971 -23.15 6.34 30.98
C GLY A 971 -24.44 6.07 30.20
N LEU A 972 -25.19 5.08 30.69
CA LEU A 972 -26.50 4.66 30.19
C LEU A 972 -27.54 5.79 30.21
N ASP A 973 -27.57 6.62 31.25
CA ASP A 973 -28.55 7.71 31.35
C ASP A 973 -28.36 8.72 30.22
N ASN A 974 -27.12 8.98 29.82
CA ASN A 974 -26.82 9.87 28.71
C ASN A 974 -27.21 9.23 27.37
N LEU A 975 -26.93 7.93 27.18
CA LEU A 975 -27.44 7.17 26.02
C LEU A 975 -28.97 7.32 25.89
N LYS A 976 -29.70 7.11 26.99
CA LYS A 976 -31.17 7.25 27.04
C LYS A 976 -31.63 8.67 26.78
N ASN A 977 -30.93 9.67 27.32
CA ASN A 977 -31.24 11.07 27.09
C ASN A 977 -31.02 11.46 25.62
N TYR A 978 -30.02 10.89 24.94
CA TYR A 978 -29.82 11.11 23.50
C TYR A 978 -31.00 10.57 22.69
N VAL A 979 -31.49 9.37 23.00
CA VAL A 979 -32.70 8.83 22.33
C VAL A 979 -33.92 9.73 22.58
N ARG A 980 -34.13 10.19 23.81
CA ARG A 980 -35.24 11.12 24.17
C ARG A 980 -35.13 12.47 23.47
N ALA A 981 -33.92 13.03 23.41
CA ALA A 981 -33.67 14.32 22.81
C ALA A 981 -34.02 14.35 21.31
N PHE A 982 -34.03 13.20 20.64
CA PHE A 982 -34.32 13.06 19.22
C PHE A 982 -35.78 12.73 18.91
N LYS A 983 -36.69 12.82 19.88
CA LYS A 983 -38.13 12.65 19.65
C LYS A 983 -38.69 13.76 18.76
N CYS A 984 -39.38 13.39 17.68
CA CYS A 984 -40.11 14.34 16.84
C CYS A 984 -41.00 15.27 17.68
N GLY A 985 -40.92 16.58 17.44
CA GLY A 985 -41.64 17.60 18.19
C GLY A 985 -40.93 18.11 19.46
N ASN A 986 -39.81 17.50 19.87
CA ASN A 986 -38.93 18.04 20.93
C ASN A 986 -37.98 19.10 20.34
N ALA A 987 -38.54 20.20 19.86
CA ALA A 987 -37.83 21.21 19.07
C ALA A 987 -36.68 21.88 19.82
N ASN A 988 -36.74 21.94 21.15
CA ASN A 988 -35.69 22.53 21.98
C ASN A 988 -34.70 21.50 22.57
N ARG A 989 -34.91 20.20 22.30
CA ARG A 989 -34.06 19.09 22.72
C ARG A 989 -33.89 19.01 24.24
N ASP A 990 -34.96 19.27 24.98
CA ASP A 990 -34.89 19.07 26.42
C ASP A 990 -34.65 17.58 26.75
N ALA A 991 -33.92 17.32 27.84
CA ALA A 991 -33.56 15.96 28.25
C ALA A 991 -34.79 15.13 28.68
N ALA A 992 -35.93 15.77 28.91
CA ALA A 992 -37.17 15.07 29.21
C ALA A 992 -37.75 14.39 27.97
N GLY A 993 -37.36 14.80 26.75
CA GLY A 993 -37.90 14.26 25.50
C GLY A 993 -39.38 14.55 25.34
N ALA A 994 -39.92 15.49 26.11
CA ALA A 994 -41.35 15.66 26.28
C ALA A 994 -41.82 16.77 25.35
N ILE A 995 -42.67 16.44 24.38
CA ILE A 995 -43.34 17.45 23.55
C ILE A 995 -44.24 18.29 24.44
N ASN A 996 -43.83 19.51 24.71
CA ASN A 996 -44.46 20.38 25.68
C ASN A 996 -44.59 21.83 25.17
N LEU A 997 -45.12 22.72 26.01
CA LEU A 997 -45.36 24.10 25.59
C LEU A 997 -44.06 24.87 25.30
N SER A 998 -42.93 24.47 25.91
CA SER A 998 -41.64 25.11 25.63
C SER A 998 -41.17 24.85 24.20
N ASP A 999 -41.39 23.67 23.64
CA ASP A 999 -41.10 23.38 22.22
C ASP A 999 -41.86 24.31 21.29
N VAL A 1000 -43.16 24.47 21.54
CA VAL A 1000 -44.03 25.37 20.76
C VAL A 1000 -43.54 26.82 20.86
N ILE A 1001 -43.14 27.25 22.06
CA ILE A 1001 -42.63 28.61 22.29
C ILE A 1001 -41.29 28.82 21.59
N ASP A 1002 -40.37 27.86 21.68
CA ASP A 1002 -39.05 27.96 21.08
C ASP A 1002 -39.15 27.95 19.55
N MET A 1003 -40.00 27.09 18.98
CA MET A 1003 -40.26 27.12 17.53
C MET A 1003 -40.89 28.44 17.07
N ALA A 1004 -41.82 28.99 17.85
CA ALA A 1004 -42.38 30.30 17.54
C ALA A 1004 -41.31 31.39 17.61
N ASN A 1005 -40.47 31.38 18.65
CA ASN A 1005 -39.42 32.37 18.82
C ASN A 1005 -38.37 32.28 17.72
N ASP A 1006 -38.00 31.07 17.29
CA ASP A 1006 -37.09 30.83 16.16
C ASP A 1006 -37.69 31.32 14.84
N TYR A 1007 -38.94 30.93 14.54
CA TYR A 1007 -39.67 31.41 13.36
C TYR A 1007 -39.76 32.93 13.27
N PHE A 1008 -39.95 33.62 14.41
CA PHE A 1008 -39.97 35.09 14.46
C PHE A 1008 -38.57 35.73 14.58
N GLY A 1009 -37.49 34.94 14.62
CA GLY A 1009 -36.10 35.42 14.72
C GLY A 1009 -35.75 36.05 16.06
N THR A 1010 -36.47 35.69 17.12
CA THR A 1010 -36.32 36.24 18.48
C THR A 1010 -35.73 35.27 19.51
N GLY A 1011 -35.59 33.99 19.15
CA GLY A 1011 -35.11 32.91 20.02
C GLY A 1011 -33.78 32.29 19.61
N ALA A 1012 -33.36 31.26 20.34
CA ALA A 1012 -32.32 30.35 19.87
C ALA A 1012 -32.85 29.56 18.68
N GLU A 1013 -31.97 29.21 17.73
CA GLU A 1013 -32.33 28.34 16.62
C GLU A 1013 -32.82 27.00 17.17
N THR A 1014 -34.05 26.64 16.86
CA THR A 1014 -34.58 25.32 17.19
C THR A 1014 -33.91 24.29 16.32
N PHE A 1015 -33.86 23.05 16.82
CA PHE A 1015 -33.31 21.99 16.02
C PHE A 1015 -34.31 21.65 14.93
N ARG A 1016 -34.13 22.28 13.75
CA ARG A 1016 -35.09 22.29 12.64
C ARG A 1016 -35.64 20.92 12.31
N PHE A 1017 -34.80 19.90 12.44
CA PHE A 1017 -35.17 18.53 12.21
C PHE A 1017 -36.31 18.02 13.12
N LEU A 1018 -36.30 18.35 14.41
CA LEU A 1018 -37.37 17.95 15.33
C LEU A 1018 -38.53 18.96 15.37
N ALA A 1019 -38.32 20.13 14.77
CA ALA A 1019 -39.25 21.23 14.74
C ALA A 1019 -40.14 21.22 13.49
N ASP A 1020 -39.73 20.62 12.37
CA ASP A 1020 -40.54 20.43 11.17
C ASP A 1020 -41.59 19.34 11.38
N VAL A 1021 -42.56 19.57 12.25
CA VAL A 1021 -43.52 18.53 12.70
C VAL A 1021 -44.54 18.14 11.65
N ASN A 1022 -44.50 18.73 10.45
CA ASN A 1022 -45.35 18.37 9.33
C ASN A 1022 -44.58 17.66 8.19
N GLY A 1023 -43.24 17.67 8.23
CA GLY A 1023 -42.36 16.97 7.30
C GLY A 1023 -42.18 17.66 5.95
N ASP A 1024 -42.53 18.94 5.81
CA ASP A 1024 -42.47 19.69 4.54
C ASP A 1024 -41.10 20.32 4.24
N CYS A 1025 -40.10 20.02 5.06
CA CYS A 1025 -38.74 20.56 4.98
C CYS A 1025 -38.60 22.07 5.27
N ALA A 1026 -39.67 22.74 5.70
CA ALA A 1026 -39.65 24.17 5.97
C ALA A 1026 -40.16 24.46 7.38
N LEU A 1027 -39.27 24.84 8.30
CA LEU A 1027 -39.69 25.33 9.60
C LEU A 1027 -40.50 26.63 9.44
N ASN A 1028 -41.82 26.52 9.58
CA ASN A 1028 -42.75 27.60 9.33
C ASN A 1028 -43.87 27.66 10.38
N LEU A 1029 -44.78 28.65 10.25
CA LEU A 1029 -45.86 28.84 11.21
C LEU A 1029 -46.81 27.63 11.29
N THR A 1030 -46.91 26.84 10.22
CA THR A 1030 -47.72 25.61 10.19
C THR A 1030 -47.19 24.59 11.18
N ASP A 1031 -45.88 24.46 11.32
CA ASP A 1031 -45.24 23.55 12.28
C ASP A 1031 -45.53 23.96 13.72
N VAL A 1032 -45.36 25.24 14.02
CA VAL A 1032 -45.70 25.81 15.33
C VAL A 1032 -47.16 25.53 15.68
N ILE A 1033 -48.07 25.71 14.72
CA ILE A 1033 -49.51 25.48 14.90
C ILE A 1033 -49.80 23.98 15.09
N ASN A 1034 -49.17 23.11 14.31
CA ASN A 1034 -49.39 21.67 14.37
C ASN A 1034 -48.88 21.10 15.69
N LEU A 1035 -47.69 21.51 16.14
CA LEU A 1035 -47.15 21.11 17.43
C LEU A 1035 -48.02 21.63 18.59
N ALA A 1036 -48.50 22.88 18.51
CA ALA A 1036 -49.42 23.42 19.51
C ALA A 1036 -50.71 22.60 19.59
N LYS A 1037 -51.31 22.27 18.44
CA LYS A 1037 -52.52 21.44 18.38
C LYS A 1037 -52.28 20.04 18.96
N TYR A 1038 -51.15 19.40 18.62
CA TYR A 1038 -50.73 18.12 19.18
C TYR A 1038 -50.65 18.20 20.70
N TYR A 1039 -49.94 19.20 21.24
CA TYR A 1039 -49.82 19.44 22.67
C TYR A 1039 -51.17 19.63 23.37
N PHE A 1040 -52.12 20.33 22.74
CA PHE A 1040 -53.49 20.50 23.26
C PHE A 1040 -54.41 19.29 23.01
N GLY A 1041 -53.86 18.13 22.65
CA GLY A 1041 -54.59 16.88 22.49
C GLY A 1041 -55.51 16.85 21.26
N LYS A 1042 -55.19 17.63 20.21
CA LYS A 1042 -55.87 17.49 18.92
C LYS A 1042 -55.24 16.33 18.14
N PRO A 1043 -56.06 15.53 17.44
CA PRO A 1043 -55.56 14.43 16.62
C PRO A 1043 -54.84 15.00 15.40
N ILE A 1044 -53.52 15.12 15.52
CA ILE A 1044 -52.58 15.45 14.46
C ILE A 1044 -51.44 14.45 14.58
N VAL A 1045 -51.05 13.90 13.44
CA VAL A 1045 -49.81 13.13 13.30
C VAL A 1045 -48.69 14.15 13.14
N ILE A 1046 -47.66 14.05 13.98
CA ILE A 1046 -46.44 14.84 13.84
C ILE A 1046 -45.41 13.99 13.12
N HIS A 1047 -44.78 14.56 12.12
CA HIS A 1047 -43.82 13.87 11.26
C HIS A 1047 -42.63 14.79 11.04
N CYS A 1048 -41.45 14.42 11.53
CA CYS A 1048 -40.26 15.27 11.55
C CYS A 1048 -39.24 14.96 10.45
N ASP A 1049 -39.56 14.00 9.59
CA ASP A 1049 -38.72 13.72 8.43
C ASP A 1049 -39.15 14.62 7.30
N CYS A 1050 -38.32 15.63 7.11
CA CYS A 1050 -38.14 16.41 5.91
C CYS A 1050 -38.28 15.48 4.67
N GLN A 1051 -39.50 15.33 4.16
CA GLN A 1051 -39.77 14.66 2.90
C GLN A 1051 -39.47 15.71 1.82
N GLU A 1052 -38.20 15.89 1.45
CA GLU A 1052 -37.95 16.44 0.12
C GLU A 1052 -38.82 15.60 -0.82
N LYS A 1053 -39.77 16.25 -1.49
CA LYS A 1053 -40.84 15.55 -2.23
C LYS A 1053 -40.20 14.42 -3.03
N TRP A 1054 -40.61 13.21 -2.70
CA TRP A 1054 -40.07 11.97 -3.28
C TRP A 1054 -40.37 11.83 -4.79
N GLU A 1055 -41.10 12.80 -5.38
CA GLU A 1055 -41.73 12.72 -6.71
C GLU A 1055 -41.38 13.86 -7.68
N ASP A 1056 -40.51 14.82 -7.33
CA ASP A 1056 -40.15 15.90 -8.27
C ASP A 1056 -38.88 15.58 -9.08
#